data_AF-A0A1Q7W7C9-F1
#
_entry.id   AF-A0A1Q7W7C9-F1
#
_cell.length_a   1.000
_cell.length_b   1.000
_cell.length_c   1.000
_cell.angle_alpha   90.00
_cell.angle_beta   90.00
_cell.angle_gamma   90.00
#
_symmetry.space_group_name_H-M   'P 1'
#
loop_
_entity.id
_entity.type
_entity.pdbx_description
1 polymer ?
#
loop_
_entity_poly.entity_id
_entity_poly.type
_entity_poly.pdbx_seq_one_letter_code
_entity_poly.pdbx_strand_id
1 'polypeptide(L)'
;MRKEYRLGPDDVVLQKTPTSFDVSVWEFFLPLIAGARLVLAKPGGHKDPGYLRDVIVHSGVTTVHFVPSMLAVFLAEPGAADCRSLRRVVCSGEALAPDLARRCLATLPAELHNLYGPTEAAIDVTAWRCRPDDATVPIGYPVQNTRIHLLDEARRPVPVGVPGELWIGGVQVGLGYHDRPELTTERFVTHPAWGRLYRTGDRARWRPDGAIEYLGRLDDQVKLRGQRIEPGEIEAALRAQPGVRDAAVVLREDRPGDQRLVGYLVGGDPTHVKRALGRTLPDHLVPSALVPLDVLPLTPSGKLDRRALPAPAVASAATAVAPATDAERAVARVWADVLGLDRVGAEDDFFELGGHSLLATQVVARLRTRFGAGVSVLDVFRHRTVRALAALVEAPRSRHRDLLHELTPRRAGSPTLSLVCVPYGGGSAVVYQPLADALPAGCALWSVAIPGHDVGLDETRLPFDELATRCVGEILAKVHGPIVLYGHCGVGGALIVEIARQLEAAGRELDAVYVGAMFPFARPRGRLMSGASRLAALDFLRSDQSYANWLTSMGVDMADLDRAQARRIIRNMRRDSEAAEEHFTALFEAGVRRLRAPVITVAGERDPATDFYQERYREWHFVTGRSGVVVLDEAGHFFLKYRAAELAEIVTTVHNGRAEPGPGWRVHAMSDSPGAAPAGPQPGMRRFLAVAAGQLVSMTGSALTEFAVPVWIYLTTGSVARFALFAVLGIVPGMLVAPLAGAVVDRSSRRTVMLVGDAAAGGTQLALGALLWTHQLQVWHIYPLLVCLSVALTFQRLAYGSAVPQLVPKRYLGHANGVVQLAGGVAQLSVPVVAVGLVAAIGLGGILALDVVSYAVAIAVVAAVRFPRTLAWRRKEPLLTEIAEGFRYSWGNRSFRAMLLWFAGLNVFLSPLLMLVTPLVLSIGTLHQLGRIAFGAGVGVFLGGLVLTFWGGPRRHRMRGVLLATLAFGASAVLIGLHPSLAVVAAGAFGMSLWLTVLNGIYTTIVQVKVPQRFHGRVFALNTLIAWSTLPVGLGLVGPYGIRLLDRIGGAGRGTALAYLVFGAVIAGFALAGLAGGRLSRFDTAVPDAPPDDLVGAEALRRKLGPPAEVRLVVTPDPRPGG
;
A
#
# COMPACT_ATOMS: atom_id res chain seq x y z
N MET A 1 32.54 2.98 -23.48
CA MET A 1 31.25 2.54 -24.04
C MET A 1 30.81 3.33 -25.30
N ARG A 2 30.19 4.52 -25.22
CA ARG A 2 29.61 5.21 -26.41
C ARG A 2 30.60 5.47 -27.56
N LYS A 3 31.79 6.02 -27.27
CA LYS A 3 32.80 6.34 -28.29
C LYS A 3 33.45 5.09 -28.91
N GLU A 4 33.61 4.04 -28.10
CA GLU A 4 34.24 2.78 -28.51
C GLU A 4 33.30 1.95 -29.38
N TYR A 5 32.11 1.70 -28.88
CA TYR A 5 31.14 0.81 -29.51
C TYR A 5 30.24 1.53 -30.53
N ARG A 6 30.12 2.86 -30.46
CA ARG A 6 29.36 3.67 -31.43
C ARG A 6 27.95 3.13 -31.70
N LEU A 7 27.24 2.72 -30.64
CA LEU A 7 25.83 2.34 -30.71
C LEU A 7 25.02 3.45 -31.40
N GLY A 8 24.10 3.08 -32.27
CA GLY A 8 23.24 4.01 -33.00
C GLY A 8 21.81 3.50 -33.20
N PRO A 9 20.99 4.21 -33.99
CA PRO A 9 19.57 3.87 -34.18
C PRO A 9 19.32 2.47 -34.76
N ASP A 10 20.28 1.93 -35.52
CA ASP A 10 20.20 0.59 -36.11
C ASP A 10 20.57 -0.54 -35.14
N ASP A 11 20.96 -0.20 -33.90
CA ASP A 11 21.27 -1.17 -32.87
C ASP A 11 20.08 -1.48 -31.97
N VAL A 12 20.08 -2.72 -31.48
CA VAL A 12 19.06 -3.24 -30.57
C VAL A 12 19.80 -3.87 -29.38
N VAL A 13 19.63 -3.29 -28.19
CA VAL A 13 20.24 -3.77 -26.94
C VAL A 13 19.22 -4.57 -26.15
N LEU A 14 19.59 -5.78 -25.74
CA LEU A 14 18.78 -6.60 -24.83
C LEU A 14 19.15 -6.29 -23.38
N GLN A 15 18.23 -5.65 -22.66
CA GLN A 15 18.35 -5.46 -21.22
C GLN A 15 17.71 -6.66 -20.53
N LYS A 16 18.56 -7.43 -19.85
CA LYS A 16 18.16 -8.65 -19.14
C LYS A 16 18.75 -8.74 -17.73
N THR A 17 19.76 -7.92 -17.46
CA THR A 17 20.49 -7.95 -16.19
C THR A 17 19.65 -7.31 -15.08
N PRO A 18 19.46 -7.95 -13.91
CA PRO A 18 18.69 -7.39 -12.82
C PRO A 18 19.17 -5.98 -12.41
N THR A 19 18.24 -5.11 -12.02
CA THR A 19 18.53 -3.71 -11.63
C THR A 19 19.41 -3.59 -10.38
N SER A 20 19.51 -4.66 -9.59
CA SER A 20 20.40 -4.75 -8.43
C SER A 20 21.87 -5.01 -8.81
N PHE A 21 22.16 -5.29 -10.08
CA PHE A 21 23.52 -5.46 -10.59
C PHE A 21 23.87 -4.29 -11.50
N ASP A 22 25.02 -3.65 -11.25
CA ASP A 22 25.45 -2.38 -11.87
C ASP A 22 25.62 -2.45 -13.39
N VAL A 23 25.93 -3.62 -13.95
CA VAL A 23 25.90 -3.90 -15.39
C VAL A 23 24.57 -3.48 -16.04
N SER A 24 23.44 -3.61 -15.35
CA SER A 24 22.13 -3.20 -15.86
C SER A 24 22.07 -1.71 -16.21
N VAL A 25 22.88 -0.86 -15.56
CA VAL A 25 22.86 0.59 -15.75
C VAL A 25 23.18 0.95 -17.20
N TRP A 26 24.21 0.36 -17.80
CA TRP A 26 24.52 0.69 -19.19
C TRP A 26 23.55 0.02 -20.17
N GLU A 27 23.02 -1.17 -19.86
CA GLU A 27 21.95 -1.80 -20.64
C GLU A 27 20.71 -0.89 -20.73
N PHE A 28 20.35 -0.20 -19.64
CA PHE A 28 19.25 0.76 -19.63
C PHE A 28 19.59 2.05 -20.37
N PHE A 29 20.68 2.73 -19.99
CA PHE A 29 20.86 4.12 -20.37
C PHE A 29 21.63 4.32 -21.68
N LEU A 30 22.57 3.43 -22.02
CA LEU A 30 23.35 3.58 -23.24
C LEU A 30 22.51 3.54 -24.52
N PRO A 31 21.56 2.59 -24.72
CA PRO A 31 20.73 2.60 -25.92
C PRO A 31 19.84 3.85 -25.98
N LEU A 32 19.27 4.29 -24.85
CA LEU A 32 18.40 5.47 -24.79
C LEU A 32 19.16 6.77 -25.14
N ILE A 33 20.42 6.89 -24.72
CA ILE A 33 21.27 8.05 -25.05
C ILE A 33 21.77 7.99 -26.51
N ALA A 34 21.94 6.79 -27.06
CA ALA A 34 22.43 6.56 -28.42
C ALA A 34 21.32 6.60 -29.49
N GLY A 35 20.04 6.63 -29.09
CA GLY A 35 18.90 6.50 -29.99
C GLY A 35 18.67 5.06 -30.47
N ALA A 36 19.34 4.07 -29.87
CA ALA A 36 19.17 2.66 -30.17
C ALA A 36 17.90 2.09 -29.52
N ARG A 37 17.39 0.97 -30.04
CA ARG A 37 16.22 0.30 -29.49
C ARG A 37 16.61 -0.52 -28.25
N LEU A 38 15.87 -0.33 -27.16
CA LEU A 38 15.99 -1.14 -25.95
C LEU A 38 14.91 -2.24 -25.95
N VAL A 39 15.34 -3.51 -25.87
CA VAL A 39 14.45 -4.66 -25.69
C VAL A 39 14.57 -5.13 -24.25
N LEU A 40 13.48 -5.07 -23.50
CA LEU A 40 13.44 -5.53 -22.11
C LEU A 40 13.09 -7.02 -22.10
N ALA A 41 13.97 -7.85 -21.55
CA ALA A 41 13.65 -9.24 -21.25
C ALA A 41 12.53 -9.30 -20.19
N LYS A 42 11.68 -10.33 -20.26
CA LYS A 42 10.70 -10.60 -19.20
C LYS A 42 11.43 -10.79 -17.85
N PRO A 43 10.82 -10.41 -16.72
CA PRO A 43 11.32 -10.79 -15.40
C PRO A 43 11.70 -12.28 -15.34
N GLY A 44 12.87 -12.59 -14.79
CA GLY A 44 13.41 -13.96 -14.76
C GLY A 44 13.86 -14.54 -16.11
N GLY A 45 13.53 -13.91 -17.24
CA GLY A 45 13.83 -14.41 -18.59
C GLY A 45 15.33 -14.58 -18.88
N HIS A 46 16.20 -13.87 -18.17
CA HIS A 46 17.64 -14.08 -18.27
C HIS A 46 18.09 -15.49 -17.87
N LYS A 47 17.28 -16.24 -17.10
CA LYS A 47 17.57 -17.61 -16.67
C LYS A 47 17.17 -18.67 -17.70
N ASP A 48 16.47 -18.29 -18.75
CA ASP A 48 15.91 -19.18 -19.76
C ASP A 48 16.65 -18.94 -21.10
N PRO A 49 17.64 -19.79 -21.44
CA PRO A 49 18.47 -19.57 -22.62
C PRO A 49 17.67 -19.72 -23.93
N GLY A 50 16.66 -20.60 -23.98
CA GLY A 50 15.75 -20.73 -25.13
C GLY A 50 14.91 -19.48 -25.35
N TYR A 51 14.37 -18.91 -24.28
CA TYR A 51 13.69 -17.61 -24.35
C TYR A 51 14.63 -16.48 -24.81
N LEU A 52 15.87 -16.43 -24.30
CA LEU A 52 16.84 -15.43 -24.74
C LEU A 52 17.14 -15.57 -26.23
N ARG A 53 17.34 -16.79 -26.73
CA ARG A 53 17.51 -17.08 -28.16
C ARG A 53 16.32 -16.53 -28.95
N ASP A 54 15.10 -16.86 -28.52
CA ASP A 54 13.88 -16.44 -29.22
C ASP A 54 13.73 -14.92 -29.24
N VAL A 55 13.99 -14.23 -28.13
CA VAL A 55 13.95 -12.77 -28.08
C VAL A 55 15.01 -12.15 -28.98
N ILE A 56 16.22 -12.70 -28.98
CA ILE A 56 17.33 -12.22 -29.81
C ILE A 56 16.95 -12.32 -31.29
N VAL A 57 16.45 -13.48 -31.72
CA VAL A 57 16.03 -13.73 -33.10
C VAL A 57 14.84 -12.85 -33.49
N HIS A 58 13.76 -12.85 -32.71
CA HIS A 58 12.53 -12.14 -33.06
C HIS A 58 12.68 -10.62 -33.02
N SER A 59 13.50 -10.10 -32.11
CA SER A 59 13.66 -8.65 -31.93
C SER A 59 14.84 -8.08 -32.73
N GLY A 60 15.62 -8.94 -33.39
CA GLY A 60 16.83 -8.55 -34.11
C GLY A 60 17.87 -7.93 -33.18
N VAL A 61 18.07 -8.50 -31.99
CA VAL A 61 19.03 -7.97 -31.00
C VAL A 61 20.44 -7.96 -31.61
N THR A 62 21.12 -6.81 -31.54
CA THR A 62 22.48 -6.65 -32.08
C THR A 62 23.55 -6.70 -30.99
N THR A 63 23.20 -6.35 -29.75
CA THR A 63 24.14 -6.26 -28.63
C THR A 63 23.54 -6.89 -27.37
N VAL A 64 24.28 -7.83 -26.77
CA VAL A 64 23.87 -8.54 -25.54
C VAL A 64 25.06 -8.65 -24.59
N HIS A 65 24.79 -8.56 -23.28
CA HIS A 65 25.79 -8.73 -22.24
C HIS A 65 25.54 -10.04 -21.48
N PHE A 66 26.55 -10.90 -21.34
CA PHE A 66 26.54 -12.09 -20.51
C PHE A 66 27.59 -12.04 -19.38
N VAL A 67 27.32 -12.75 -18.29
CA VAL A 67 28.40 -13.27 -17.44
C VAL A 67 28.92 -14.56 -18.09
N PRO A 68 30.22 -14.89 -18.04
CA PRO A 68 30.78 -16.10 -18.65
C PRO A 68 29.99 -17.39 -18.39
N SER A 69 29.60 -17.66 -17.14
CA SER A 69 28.75 -18.81 -16.79
C SER A 69 27.42 -18.85 -17.56
N MET A 70 26.76 -17.70 -17.73
CA MET A 70 25.51 -17.60 -18.50
C MET A 70 25.76 -17.74 -20.01
N LEU A 71 26.88 -17.22 -20.52
CA LEU A 71 27.24 -17.41 -21.93
C LEU A 71 27.46 -18.89 -22.24
N ALA A 72 28.07 -19.65 -21.34
CA ALA A 72 28.27 -21.09 -21.51
C ALA A 72 26.93 -21.82 -21.65
N VAL A 73 25.96 -21.51 -20.79
CA VAL A 73 24.61 -22.08 -20.85
C VAL A 73 23.88 -21.66 -22.12
N PHE A 74 23.99 -20.39 -22.52
CA PHE A 74 23.35 -19.88 -23.74
C PHE A 74 23.90 -20.56 -25.01
N LEU A 75 25.22 -20.77 -25.09
CA LEU A 75 25.82 -21.45 -26.25
C LEU A 75 25.48 -22.94 -26.34
N ALA A 76 25.08 -23.56 -25.22
CA ALA A 76 24.63 -24.95 -25.19
C ALA A 76 23.16 -25.13 -25.63
N GLU A 77 22.39 -24.05 -25.71
CA GLU A 77 20.98 -24.09 -26.13
C GLU A 77 20.86 -24.44 -27.63
N PRO A 78 20.00 -25.42 -28.00
CA PRO A 78 19.69 -25.69 -29.39
C PRO A 78 19.25 -24.42 -30.14
N GLY A 79 19.84 -24.15 -31.29
CA GLY A 79 19.51 -22.95 -32.09
C GLY A 79 20.19 -21.65 -31.62
N ALA A 80 21.12 -21.68 -30.66
CA ALA A 80 21.93 -20.49 -30.32
C ALA A 80 22.63 -19.89 -31.55
N ALA A 81 23.07 -20.73 -32.50
CA ALA A 81 23.67 -20.32 -33.78
C ALA A 81 22.70 -19.54 -34.70
N ASP A 82 21.39 -19.58 -34.45
CA ASP A 82 20.37 -18.86 -35.23
C ASP A 82 20.30 -17.37 -34.87
N CYS A 83 21.00 -16.95 -33.81
CA CYS A 83 21.09 -15.55 -33.36
C CYS A 83 21.99 -14.68 -34.28
N ARG A 84 21.69 -14.68 -35.59
CA ARG A 84 22.49 -14.05 -36.65
C ARG A 84 22.51 -12.52 -36.60
N SER A 85 21.56 -11.90 -35.91
CA SER A 85 21.50 -10.44 -35.74
C SER A 85 22.55 -9.89 -34.78
N LEU A 86 23.12 -10.75 -33.92
CA LEU A 86 24.12 -10.34 -32.94
C LEU A 86 25.38 -9.84 -33.66
N ARG A 87 25.76 -8.60 -33.38
CA ARG A 87 27.02 -7.98 -33.82
C ARG A 87 28.04 -7.97 -32.70
N ARG A 88 27.57 -7.90 -31.44
CA ARG A 88 28.41 -7.80 -30.25
C ARG A 88 27.87 -8.64 -29.11
N VAL A 89 28.77 -9.42 -28.52
CA VAL A 89 28.58 -10.10 -27.25
C VAL A 89 29.58 -9.50 -26.26
N VAL A 90 29.07 -8.95 -25.17
CA VAL A 90 29.87 -8.41 -24.08
C VAL A 90 29.90 -9.41 -22.95
N CYS A 91 31.08 -9.67 -22.37
CA CYS A 91 31.26 -10.45 -21.16
C CYS A 91 31.88 -9.61 -20.06
N SER A 92 31.35 -9.70 -18.83
CA SER A 92 31.97 -9.11 -17.64
C SER A 92 31.50 -9.86 -16.40
N GLY A 93 32.07 -9.54 -15.23
CA GLY A 93 31.65 -10.08 -13.95
C GLY A 93 32.30 -11.40 -13.54
N GLU A 94 32.92 -12.17 -14.44
CA GLU A 94 33.72 -13.37 -14.11
C GLU A 94 34.94 -13.44 -15.05
N ALA A 95 35.92 -14.28 -14.71
CA ALA A 95 37.02 -14.56 -15.62
C ALA A 95 36.49 -15.33 -16.85
N LEU A 96 36.78 -14.83 -18.05
CA LEU A 96 36.38 -15.49 -19.29
C LEU A 96 37.41 -16.55 -19.68
N ALA A 97 36.99 -17.82 -19.68
CA ALA A 97 37.84 -18.93 -20.09
C ALA A 97 38.13 -18.88 -21.62
N PRO A 98 39.38 -19.14 -22.06
CA PRO A 98 39.73 -19.19 -23.48
C PRO A 98 38.86 -20.13 -24.31
N ASP A 99 38.52 -21.30 -23.76
CA ASP A 99 37.66 -22.28 -24.43
C ASP A 99 36.25 -21.76 -24.67
N LEU A 100 35.69 -21.04 -23.69
CA LEU A 100 34.38 -20.43 -23.83
C LEU A 100 34.40 -19.31 -24.87
N ALA A 101 35.47 -18.50 -24.91
CA ALA A 101 35.65 -17.46 -25.91
C ALA A 101 35.73 -18.05 -27.33
N ARG A 102 36.53 -19.11 -27.52
CA ARG A 102 36.63 -19.81 -28.81
C ARG A 102 35.30 -20.40 -29.27
N ARG A 103 34.54 -21.04 -28.36
CA ARG A 103 33.19 -21.55 -28.67
C ARG A 103 32.25 -20.43 -29.08
N CYS A 104 32.24 -19.31 -28.36
CA CYS A 104 31.38 -18.17 -28.69
C CYS A 104 31.66 -17.62 -30.10
N LEU A 105 32.94 -17.39 -30.42
CA LEU A 105 33.38 -16.89 -31.72
C LEU A 105 33.13 -17.89 -32.86
N ALA A 106 33.11 -19.19 -32.57
CA ALA A 106 32.78 -20.23 -33.56
C ALA A 106 31.26 -20.37 -33.78
N THR A 107 30.44 -20.16 -32.75
CA THR A 107 28.98 -20.35 -32.82
C THR A 107 28.22 -19.12 -33.29
N LEU A 108 28.63 -17.92 -32.86
CA LEU A 108 27.90 -16.67 -33.11
C LEU A 108 28.67 -15.76 -34.08
N PRO A 109 28.00 -15.10 -35.04
CA PRO A 109 28.64 -14.17 -35.97
C PRO A 109 28.87 -12.78 -35.35
N ALA A 110 29.36 -12.73 -34.11
CA ALA A 110 29.47 -11.51 -33.31
C ALA A 110 30.90 -11.30 -32.77
N GLU A 111 31.28 -10.03 -32.58
CA GLU A 111 32.49 -9.71 -31.83
C GLU A 111 32.30 -10.01 -30.34
N LEU A 112 33.25 -10.69 -29.72
CA LEU A 112 33.26 -10.96 -28.28
C LEU A 112 34.18 -9.98 -27.54
N HIS A 113 33.64 -9.25 -26.58
CA HIS A 113 34.36 -8.27 -25.78
C HIS A 113 34.41 -8.72 -24.32
N ASN A 114 35.60 -8.94 -23.77
CA ASN A 114 35.82 -9.22 -22.36
C ASN A 114 36.09 -7.91 -21.62
N LEU A 115 35.19 -7.54 -20.71
CA LEU A 115 35.29 -6.35 -19.88
C LEU A 115 35.53 -6.76 -18.43
N TYR A 116 36.15 -5.85 -17.70
CA TYR A 116 36.36 -5.99 -16.27
C TYR A 116 36.16 -4.65 -15.60
N GLY A 117 35.42 -4.68 -14.49
CA GLY A 117 35.48 -3.65 -13.47
C GLY A 117 34.79 -4.08 -12.18
N PRO A 118 35.22 -3.50 -11.04
CA PRO A 118 34.47 -3.57 -9.79
C PRO A 118 33.39 -2.48 -9.75
N THR A 119 32.32 -2.71 -8.98
CA THR A 119 31.23 -1.74 -8.79
C THR A 119 31.70 -0.40 -8.26
N GLU A 120 32.73 -0.43 -7.42
CA GLU A 120 33.39 0.74 -6.83
C GLU A 120 34.12 1.63 -7.85
N ALA A 121 34.30 1.15 -9.08
CA ALA A 121 34.81 1.92 -10.20
C ALA A 121 33.84 1.93 -11.40
N ALA A 122 32.53 1.91 -11.11
CA ALA A 122 31.44 2.10 -12.07
C ALA A 122 31.47 1.15 -13.29
N ILE A 123 31.03 -0.09 -13.04
CA ILE A 123 30.74 -1.13 -14.02
C ILE A 123 32.00 -1.75 -14.65
N ASP A 124 32.56 -1.13 -15.69
CA ASP A 124 33.68 -1.67 -16.46
C ASP A 124 34.77 -0.59 -16.65
N VAL A 125 36.01 -0.96 -16.31
CA VAL A 125 37.20 -0.09 -16.32
C VAL A 125 38.27 -0.51 -17.32
N THR A 126 38.21 -1.74 -17.83
CA THR A 126 39.10 -2.26 -18.86
C THR A 126 38.33 -3.06 -19.89
N ALA A 127 38.85 -3.13 -21.11
CA ALA A 127 38.22 -3.85 -22.21
C ALA A 127 39.25 -4.57 -23.09
N TRP A 128 38.90 -5.81 -23.49
CA TRP A 128 39.61 -6.62 -24.46
C TRP A 128 38.66 -7.14 -25.54
N ARG A 129 39.05 -7.03 -26.81
CA ARG A 129 38.38 -7.72 -27.91
C ARG A 129 39.01 -9.09 -28.10
N CYS A 130 38.24 -10.15 -27.82
CA CYS A 130 38.73 -11.52 -27.87
C CYS A 130 39.04 -11.94 -29.32
N ARG A 131 40.11 -12.72 -29.48
CA ARG A 131 40.51 -13.37 -30.74
C ARG A 131 40.45 -14.89 -30.59
N PRO A 132 40.19 -15.65 -31.67
CA PRO A 132 40.19 -17.11 -31.62
C PRO A 132 41.51 -17.72 -31.12
N ASP A 133 42.63 -17.05 -31.40
CA ASP A 133 43.99 -17.52 -31.08
C ASP A 133 44.52 -17.05 -29.71
N ASP A 134 43.66 -16.43 -28.88
CA ASP A 134 44.05 -15.98 -27.55
C ASP A 134 44.32 -17.20 -26.63
N ALA A 135 45.60 -17.47 -26.35
CA ALA A 135 46.00 -18.54 -25.42
C ALA A 135 45.54 -18.30 -23.98
N THR A 136 45.50 -17.03 -23.55
CA THR A 136 44.82 -16.56 -22.34
C THR A 136 44.00 -15.33 -22.70
N VAL A 137 42.84 -15.13 -22.04
CA VAL A 137 41.96 -13.99 -22.29
C VAL A 137 42.26 -12.88 -21.28
N PRO A 138 42.97 -11.81 -21.67
CA PRO A 138 43.27 -10.70 -20.77
C PRO A 138 42.00 -9.87 -20.48
N ILE A 139 42.08 -9.01 -19.47
CA ILE A 139 41.06 -7.98 -19.21
C ILE A 139 41.31 -6.71 -20.04
N GLY A 140 42.44 -6.67 -20.75
CA GLY A 140 42.71 -5.72 -21.83
C GLY A 140 43.29 -4.40 -21.34
N TYR A 141 42.82 -3.30 -21.91
CA TYR A 141 43.37 -1.97 -21.70
C TYR A 141 42.41 -1.08 -20.89
N PRO A 142 42.92 -0.09 -20.13
CA PRO A 142 42.07 0.87 -19.43
C PRO A 142 41.14 1.63 -20.38
N VAL A 143 39.89 1.81 -19.98
CA VAL A 143 38.93 2.63 -20.71
C VAL A 143 39.26 4.13 -20.56
N GLN A 144 38.64 4.96 -21.39
CA GLN A 144 38.86 6.41 -21.37
C GLN A 144 38.61 7.02 -19.99
N ASN A 145 39.49 7.94 -19.60
CA ASN A 145 39.46 8.67 -18.33
C ASN A 145 39.65 7.78 -17.08
N THR A 146 40.11 6.55 -17.27
CA THR A 146 40.42 5.59 -16.21
C THR A 146 41.90 5.20 -16.30
N ARG A 147 42.53 5.06 -15.14
CA ARG A 147 43.94 4.68 -15.01
C ARG A 147 44.04 3.40 -14.20
N ILE A 148 44.85 2.46 -14.65
CA ILE A 148 45.15 1.23 -13.91
C ILE A 148 46.60 1.29 -13.47
N HIS A 149 46.82 1.00 -12.20
CA HIS A 149 48.13 0.92 -11.58
C HIS A 149 48.31 -0.48 -10.99
N LEU A 150 49.40 -1.16 -11.32
CA LEU A 150 49.76 -2.43 -10.67
C LEU A 150 50.85 -2.15 -9.66
N LEU A 151 50.57 -2.37 -8.37
CA LEU A 151 51.41 -1.94 -7.27
C LEU A 151 51.93 -3.12 -6.44
N ASP A 152 53.14 -2.96 -5.90
CA ASP A 152 53.69 -3.84 -4.86
C ASP A 152 53.13 -3.50 -3.47
N GLU A 153 53.53 -4.27 -2.44
CA GLU A 153 53.10 -4.05 -1.05
C GLU A 153 53.54 -2.69 -0.49
N ALA A 154 54.62 -2.11 -1.04
CA ALA A 154 55.11 -0.78 -0.72
C ALA A 154 54.40 0.33 -1.54
N ARG A 155 53.35 -0.01 -2.29
CA ARG A 155 52.55 0.89 -3.14
C ARG A 155 53.34 1.51 -4.30
N ARG A 156 54.39 0.85 -4.77
CA ARG A 156 55.19 1.28 -5.92
C ARG A 156 54.78 0.52 -7.18
N PRO A 157 54.83 1.14 -8.37
CA PRO A 157 54.53 0.44 -9.62
C PRO A 157 55.45 -0.76 -9.86
N VAL A 158 54.86 -1.89 -10.27
CA VAL A 158 55.62 -3.08 -10.67
C VAL A 158 56.04 -3.03 -12.15
N PRO A 159 57.18 -3.65 -12.54
CA PRO A 159 57.58 -3.76 -13.94
C PRO A 159 56.62 -4.60 -14.80
N VAL A 160 56.74 -4.49 -16.12
CA VAL A 160 56.00 -5.34 -17.07
C VAL A 160 56.31 -6.82 -16.83
N GLY A 161 55.29 -7.67 -16.84
CA GLY A 161 55.37 -9.10 -16.57
C GLY A 161 55.32 -9.49 -15.09
N VAL A 162 55.56 -8.55 -14.17
CA VAL A 162 55.56 -8.81 -12.72
C VAL A 162 54.14 -8.68 -12.16
N PRO A 163 53.64 -9.69 -11.42
CA PRO A 163 52.35 -9.58 -10.74
C PRO A 163 52.34 -8.49 -9.66
N GLY A 164 51.30 -7.66 -9.64
CA GLY A 164 51.02 -6.67 -8.60
C GLY A 164 49.53 -6.65 -8.24
N GLU A 165 49.18 -5.90 -7.20
CA GLU A 165 47.78 -5.60 -6.88
C GLU A 165 47.25 -4.53 -7.84
N LEU A 166 46.04 -4.73 -8.36
CA LEU A 166 45.39 -3.81 -9.29
C LEU A 166 44.70 -2.67 -8.52
N TRP A 167 45.05 -1.43 -8.88
CA TRP A 167 44.50 -0.21 -8.30
C TRP A 167 43.92 0.66 -9.43
N ILE A 168 42.76 1.25 -9.19
CA ILE A 168 42.00 2.00 -10.19
C ILE A 168 41.96 3.48 -9.82
N GLY A 169 42.33 4.36 -10.74
CA GLY A 169 42.17 5.80 -10.63
C GLY A 169 41.34 6.38 -11.76
N GLY A 170 40.92 7.63 -11.62
CA GLY A 170 40.18 8.37 -12.65
C GLY A 170 38.72 8.61 -12.31
N VAL A 171 37.95 9.05 -13.31
CA VAL A 171 36.60 9.61 -13.09
C VAL A 171 35.55 8.57 -12.68
N GLN A 172 35.82 7.29 -12.91
CA GLN A 172 34.90 6.21 -12.59
C GLN A 172 34.94 5.78 -11.12
N VAL A 173 35.95 6.20 -10.34
CA VAL A 173 36.11 5.79 -8.94
C VAL A 173 34.97 6.38 -8.08
N GLY A 174 34.17 5.51 -7.48
CA GLY A 174 32.98 5.85 -6.70
C GLY A 174 33.29 6.63 -5.41
N LEU A 175 32.28 7.30 -4.85
CA LEU A 175 32.45 8.20 -3.70
C LEU A 175 32.84 7.47 -2.40
N GLY A 176 32.48 6.20 -2.26
CA GLY A 176 32.71 5.40 -1.05
C GLY A 176 31.56 4.44 -0.80
N TYR A 177 31.62 3.72 0.33
CA TYR A 177 30.55 2.84 0.81
C TYR A 177 29.57 3.64 1.69
N HIS A 178 28.28 3.48 1.45
CA HIS A 178 27.22 4.16 2.21
C HIS A 178 27.26 3.74 3.69
N ASP A 179 27.26 4.71 4.61
CA ASP A 179 27.32 4.53 6.07
C ASP A 179 28.47 3.63 6.58
N ARG A 180 29.56 3.52 5.80
CA ARG A 180 30.76 2.74 6.14
C ARG A 180 32.04 3.57 5.90
N PRO A 181 32.30 4.62 6.69
CA PRO A 181 33.45 5.52 6.48
C PRO A 181 34.80 4.83 6.69
N GLU A 182 34.87 3.85 7.59
CA GLU A 182 36.09 3.07 7.85
C GLU A 182 36.51 2.26 6.63
N LEU A 183 35.61 1.43 6.09
CA LEU A 183 35.84 0.65 4.88
C LEU A 183 36.10 1.55 3.66
N THR A 184 35.44 2.71 3.60
CA THR A 184 35.70 3.71 2.55
C THR A 184 37.13 4.23 2.60
N THR A 185 37.64 4.54 3.79
CA THR A 185 39.01 5.04 3.97
C THR A 185 40.04 3.96 3.68
N GLU A 186 39.74 2.70 4.02
CA GLU A 186 40.60 1.55 3.76
C GLU A 186 40.75 1.26 2.25
N ARG A 187 39.63 1.28 1.50
CA ARG A 187 39.61 0.87 0.09
C ARG A 187 39.77 2.01 -0.91
N PHE A 188 39.35 3.22 -0.58
CA PHE A 188 39.48 4.41 -1.42
C PHE A 188 40.60 5.33 -0.92
N VAL A 189 41.83 4.97 -1.27
CA VAL A 189 43.05 5.54 -0.72
C VAL A 189 43.55 6.69 -1.58
N THR A 190 43.98 7.78 -0.95
CA THR A 190 44.68 8.87 -1.64
C THR A 190 46.17 8.52 -1.82
N HIS A 191 46.59 8.31 -3.06
CA HIS A 191 47.98 8.11 -3.43
C HIS A 191 48.69 9.45 -3.72
N PRO A 192 49.91 9.68 -3.21
CA PRO A 192 50.61 10.96 -3.35
C PRO A 192 50.79 11.44 -4.79
N ALA A 193 51.10 10.53 -5.72
CA ALA A 193 51.40 10.87 -7.11
C ALA A 193 50.17 10.86 -8.04
N TRP A 194 49.10 10.15 -7.67
CA TRP A 194 47.99 9.84 -8.59
C TRP A 194 46.61 10.22 -8.05
N GLY A 195 46.56 10.82 -6.85
CA GLY A 195 45.32 11.22 -6.22
C GLY A 195 44.53 10.01 -5.72
N ARG A 196 43.20 10.11 -5.78
CA ARG A 196 42.31 9.10 -5.22
C ARG A 196 42.26 7.84 -6.08
N LEU A 197 42.59 6.70 -5.47
CA LEU A 197 42.58 5.38 -6.09
C LEU A 197 41.65 4.44 -5.32
N TYR A 198 41.06 3.48 -6.01
CA TYR A 198 40.38 2.33 -5.41
C TYR A 198 41.27 1.09 -5.46
N ARG A 199 41.45 0.47 -4.29
CA ARG A 199 42.22 -0.76 -4.09
C ARG A 199 41.32 -1.98 -4.30
N THR A 200 41.49 -2.72 -5.39
CA THR A 200 40.52 -3.75 -5.79
C THR A 200 40.64 -5.08 -5.04
N GLY A 201 41.82 -5.39 -4.50
CA GLY A 201 42.15 -6.73 -4.00
C GLY A 201 42.38 -7.76 -5.13
N ASP A 202 42.41 -7.34 -6.39
CA ASP A 202 42.69 -8.22 -7.53
C ASP A 202 44.19 -8.23 -7.84
N ARG A 203 44.72 -9.40 -8.21
CA ARG A 203 46.09 -9.58 -8.69
C ARG A 203 46.10 -9.57 -10.20
N ALA A 204 47.01 -8.83 -10.80
CA ALA A 204 47.17 -8.78 -12.25
C ALA A 204 48.63 -8.54 -12.64
N ARG A 205 48.96 -8.69 -13.92
CA ARG A 205 50.25 -8.28 -14.49
C ARG A 205 50.08 -7.59 -15.83
N TRP A 206 51.00 -6.68 -16.15
CA TRP A 206 51.10 -6.13 -17.49
C TRP A 206 51.74 -7.16 -18.42
N ARG A 207 51.17 -7.34 -19.61
CA ARG A 207 51.79 -8.06 -20.71
C ARG A 207 52.73 -7.12 -21.49
N PRO A 208 53.70 -7.66 -22.25
CA PRO A 208 54.58 -6.85 -23.10
C PRO A 208 53.85 -6.00 -24.14
N ASP A 209 52.67 -6.44 -24.59
CA ASP A 209 51.78 -5.72 -25.51
C ASP A 209 50.91 -4.65 -24.82
N GLY A 210 51.13 -4.42 -23.53
CA GLY A 210 50.41 -3.44 -22.71
C GLY A 210 49.02 -3.88 -22.25
N ALA A 211 48.56 -5.10 -22.57
CA ALA A 211 47.30 -5.61 -22.03
C ALA A 211 47.47 -6.09 -20.59
N ILE A 212 46.39 -6.08 -19.81
CA ILE A 212 46.41 -6.53 -18.42
C ILE A 212 45.90 -7.96 -18.35
N GLU A 213 46.70 -8.86 -17.77
CA GLU A 213 46.29 -10.23 -17.48
C GLU A 213 45.85 -10.35 -16.02
N TYR A 214 44.62 -10.82 -15.82
CA TYR A 214 44.04 -11.04 -14.50
C TYR A 214 44.52 -12.39 -13.93
N LEU A 215 44.99 -12.38 -12.69
CA LEU A 215 45.62 -13.53 -12.03
C LEU A 215 44.82 -14.04 -10.81
N GLY A 216 43.58 -13.56 -10.63
CA GLY A 216 42.74 -13.91 -9.49
C GLY A 216 42.72 -12.84 -8.40
N ARG A 217 42.13 -13.18 -7.26
CA ARG A 217 42.03 -12.29 -6.08
C ARG A 217 43.16 -12.55 -5.09
N LEU A 218 43.56 -11.50 -4.38
CA LEU A 218 44.47 -11.56 -3.25
C LEU A 218 43.74 -11.86 -1.94
N ASP A 219 42.46 -11.52 -1.87
CA ASP A 219 41.58 -11.77 -0.73
C ASP A 219 40.62 -12.95 -0.99
N ASP A 220 39.86 -13.33 0.04
CA ASP A 220 39.00 -14.51 0.03
C ASP A 220 37.65 -14.27 -0.68
N GLN A 221 37.45 -13.10 -1.30
CA GLN A 221 36.19 -12.80 -1.97
C GLN A 221 36.02 -13.66 -3.22
N VAL A 222 34.78 -14.01 -3.54
CA VAL A 222 34.49 -14.91 -4.66
C VAL A 222 33.45 -14.27 -5.57
N LYS A 223 33.47 -14.61 -6.86
CA LYS A 223 32.42 -14.22 -7.80
C LYS A 223 31.62 -15.46 -8.16
N LEU A 224 30.32 -15.43 -7.93
CA LEU A 224 29.40 -16.50 -8.32
C LEU A 224 28.27 -15.90 -9.15
N ARG A 225 28.12 -16.35 -10.40
CA ARG A 225 27.07 -15.90 -11.33
C ARG A 225 27.09 -14.38 -11.52
N GLY A 226 28.29 -13.82 -11.60
CA GLY A 226 28.55 -12.38 -11.72
C GLY A 226 28.35 -11.53 -10.46
N GLN A 227 27.94 -12.11 -9.34
CA GLN A 227 27.78 -11.39 -8.08
C GLN A 227 29.04 -11.52 -7.22
N ARG A 228 29.49 -10.40 -6.65
CA ARG A 228 30.60 -10.36 -5.69
C ARG A 228 30.07 -10.85 -4.34
N ILE A 229 30.63 -11.94 -3.86
CA ILE A 229 30.28 -12.57 -2.58
C ILE A 229 31.46 -12.42 -1.64
N GLU A 230 31.16 -12.02 -0.41
CA GLU A 230 32.10 -11.95 0.70
C GLU A 230 31.91 -13.20 1.57
N PRO A 231 32.74 -14.27 1.45
CA PRO A 231 32.56 -15.46 2.27
C PRO A 231 32.56 -15.16 3.76
N GLY A 232 33.33 -14.15 4.20
CA GLY A 232 33.35 -13.68 5.59
C GLY A 232 31.99 -13.22 6.12
N GLU A 233 31.10 -12.68 5.28
CA GLU A 233 29.72 -12.33 5.67
C GLU A 233 28.90 -13.59 5.98
N ILE A 234 29.06 -14.61 5.14
CA ILE A 234 28.39 -15.91 5.29
C ILE A 234 28.98 -16.67 6.49
N GLU A 235 30.30 -16.63 6.67
CA GLU A 235 31.00 -17.20 7.84
C GLU A 235 30.55 -16.54 9.14
N ALA A 236 30.38 -15.22 9.15
CA ALA A 236 29.83 -14.50 10.31
C ALA A 236 28.37 -14.90 10.59
N ALA A 237 27.55 -15.03 9.55
CA ALA A 237 26.17 -15.48 9.67
C ALA A 237 26.06 -16.93 10.16
N LEU A 238 26.99 -17.80 9.75
CA LEU A 238 27.12 -19.18 10.22
C LEU A 238 27.55 -19.23 11.69
N ARG A 239 28.57 -18.46 12.08
CA ARG A 239 29.03 -18.34 13.48
C ARG A 239 27.98 -17.72 14.41
N ALA A 240 27.07 -16.93 13.88
CA ALA A 240 25.96 -16.38 14.65
C ALA A 240 24.86 -17.42 14.98
N GLN A 241 24.91 -18.62 14.39
CA GLN A 241 23.92 -19.66 14.65
C GLN A 241 24.22 -20.42 15.96
N PRO A 242 23.19 -20.73 16.77
CA PRO A 242 23.36 -21.48 18.00
C PRO A 242 24.07 -22.83 17.78
N GLY A 243 25.13 -23.09 18.55
CA GLY A 243 25.89 -24.35 18.50
C GLY A 243 27.03 -24.41 17.48
N VAL A 244 27.14 -23.43 16.57
CA VAL A 244 28.28 -23.31 15.65
C VAL A 244 29.43 -22.61 16.37
N ARG A 245 30.54 -23.31 16.59
CA ARG A 245 31.73 -22.76 17.27
C ARG A 245 32.66 -22.05 16.31
N ASP A 246 32.80 -22.57 15.09
CA ASP A 246 33.60 -21.98 14.04
C ASP A 246 33.02 -22.32 12.67
N ALA A 247 33.30 -21.50 11.66
CA ALA A 247 32.82 -21.74 10.30
C ALA A 247 33.74 -21.15 9.23
N ALA A 248 33.83 -21.85 8.10
CA ALA A 248 34.52 -21.40 6.90
C ALA A 248 33.60 -21.54 5.68
N VAL A 249 33.71 -20.63 4.71
CA VAL A 249 32.94 -20.71 3.46
C VAL A 249 33.89 -20.62 2.28
N VAL A 250 33.73 -21.52 1.33
CA VAL A 250 34.50 -21.51 0.09
C VAL A 250 33.59 -21.71 -1.12
N LEU A 251 33.97 -21.07 -2.22
CA LEU A 251 33.44 -21.40 -3.53
C LEU A 251 34.17 -22.64 -4.03
N ARG A 252 33.44 -23.73 -4.24
CA ARG A 252 33.97 -24.97 -4.82
C ARG A 252 33.48 -25.14 -6.25
N GLU A 253 34.34 -25.73 -7.07
CA GLU A 253 34.07 -26.16 -8.43
C GLU A 253 34.65 -27.57 -8.58
N ASP A 254 33.86 -28.58 -8.20
CA ASP A 254 34.28 -29.99 -8.27
C ASP A 254 34.11 -30.56 -9.70
N ARG A 255 33.26 -29.91 -10.52
CA ARG A 255 33.05 -30.18 -11.95
C ARG A 255 33.16 -28.85 -12.72
N PRO A 256 33.81 -28.81 -13.90
CA PRO A 256 33.94 -27.58 -14.68
C PRO A 256 32.57 -26.93 -14.96
N GLY A 257 32.38 -25.69 -14.54
CA GLY A 257 31.14 -24.93 -14.70
C GLY A 257 30.09 -25.08 -13.58
N ASP A 258 30.29 -25.98 -12.61
CA ASP A 258 29.40 -26.17 -11.45
C ASP A 258 29.99 -25.50 -10.19
N GLN A 259 29.95 -24.17 -10.18
CA GLN A 259 30.41 -23.37 -9.05
C GLN A 259 29.31 -23.27 -8.00
N ARG A 260 29.64 -23.66 -6.76
CA ARG A 260 28.71 -23.66 -5.63
C ARG A 260 29.39 -23.26 -4.33
N LEU A 261 28.66 -22.52 -3.49
CA LEU A 261 29.11 -22.20 -2.14
C LEU A 261 28.96 -23.43 -1.25
N VAL A 262 30.03 -23.76 -0.51
CA VAL A 262 30.06 -24.82 0.51
C VAL A 262 30.50 -24.18 1.82
N GLY A 263 29.69 -24.37 2.87
CA GLY A 263 30.04 -23.96 4.23
C GLY A 263 30.56 -25.15 5.03
N TYR A 264 31.54 -24.91 5.87
CA TYR A 264 32.14 -25.89 6.77
C TYR A 264 31.89 -25.43 8.20
N LEU A 265 31.45 -26.33 9.06
CA LEU A 265 30.96 -25.98 10.40
C LEU A 265 31.65 -26.81 11.46
N VAL A 266 32.14 -26.16 12.51
CA VAL A 266 32.62 -26.83 13.72
C VAL A 266 31.51 -26.76 14.77
N GLY A 267 30.77 -27.85 14.92
CA GLY A 267 29.55 -27.88 15.74
C GLY A 267 28.32 -27.30 15.03
N GLY A 268 27.15 -27.44 15.66
CA GLY A 268 25.86 -27.09 15.09
C GLY A 268 25.31 -28.16 14.14
N ASP A 269 23.98 -28.29 14.06
CA ASP A 269 23.33 -29.20 13.10
C ASP A 269 23.27 -28.53 11.71
N PRO A 270 23.92 -29.08 10.66
CA PRO A 270 23.91 -28.52 9.31
C PRO A 270 22.50 -28.25 8.76
N THR A 271 21.51 -29.08 9.12
CA THR A 271 20.13 -28.92 8.61
C THR A 271 19.46 -27.71 9.25
N HIS A 272 19.60 -27.56 10.56
CA HIS A 272 19.10 -26.42 11.31
C HIS A 272 19.77 -25.11 10.88
N VAL A 273 21.10 -25.13 10.76
CA VAL A 273 21.92 -23.98 10.36
C VAL A 273 21.56 -23.50 8.95
N LYS A 274 21.42 -24.42 7.97
CA LYS A 274 21.03 -24.06 6.59
C LYS A 274 19.65 -23.39 6.53
N ARG A 275 18.68 -23.93 7.30
CA ARG A 275 17.33 -23.36 7.38
C ARG A 275 17.34 -21.97 8.02
N ALA A 276 18.17 -21.74 9.04
CA ALA A 276 18.30 -20.45 9.70
C ALA A 276 18.98 -19.40 8.80
N LEU A 277 20.00 -19.79 8.03
CA LEU A 277 20.63 -18.92 7.04
C LEU A 277 19.65 -18.47 5.95
N GLY A 278 18.77 -19.35 5.46
CA GLY A 278 17.76 -19.00 4.46
C GLY A 278 16.72 -17.96 4.92
N ARG A 279 16.68 -17.64 6.22
CA ARG A 279 15.82 -16.58 6.78
C ARG A 279 16.53 -15.23 6.92
N THR A 280 17.86 -15.23 6.88
CA THR A 280 18.71 -14.07 7.23
C THR A 280 19.58 -13.61 6.07
N LEU A 281 19.95 -14.51 5.16
CA LEU A 281 20.71 -14.22 3.96
C LEU A 281 19.81 -14.37 2.71
N PRO A 282 19.99 -13.52 1.68
CA PRO A 282 19.46 -13.75 0.34
C PRO A 282 19.82 -15.15 -0.19
N ASP A 283 18.93 -15.78 -0.97
CA ASP A 283 19.08 -17.16 -1.47
C ASP A 283 20.43 -17.47 -2.12
N HIS A 284 21.04 -16.51 -2.82
CA HIS A 284 22.32 -16.69 -3.52
C HIS A 284 23.55 -16.67 -2.59
N LEU A 285 23.40 -16.22 -1.34
CA LEU A 285 24.44 -16.23 -0.30
C LEU A 285 24.33 -17.45 0.62
N VAL A 286 23.25 -18.23 0.52
CA VAL A 286 23.08 -19.45 1.33
C VAL A 286 23.91 -20.58 0.72
N PRO A 287 24.85 -21.21 1.48
CA PRO A 287 25.62 -22.33 0.97
C PRO A 287 24.74 -23.50 0.52
N SER A 288 25.06 -24.04 -0.65
CA SER A 288 24.38 -25.19 -1.24
C SER A 288 24.55 -26.47 -0.40
N ALA A 289 25.68 -26.59 0.31
CA ALA A 289 25.99 -27.67 1.22
C ALA A 289 26.65 -27.12 2.50
N LEU A 290 26.41 -27.77 3.63
CA LEU A 290 27.05 -27.51 4.91
C LEU A 290 27.71 -28.80 5.40
N VAL A 291 29.03 -28.78 5.59
CA VAL A 291 29.85 -29.95 5.94
C VAL A 291 30.30 -29.81 7.40
N PRO A 292 29.88 -30.70 8.30
CA PRO A 292 30.35 -30.69 9.68
C PRO A 292 31.82 -31.17 9.74
N LEU A 293 32.63 -30.50 10.54
CA LEU A 293 34.02 -30.82 10.85
C LEU A 293 34.24 -30.79 12.37
N ASP A 294 35.17 -31.59 12.86
CA ASP A 294 35.57 -31.53 14.27
C ASP A 294 36.42 -30.29 14.58
N VAL A 295 37.23 -29.85 13.61
CA VAL A 295 38.08 -28.66 13.67
C VAL A 295 38.36 -28.14 12.24
N LEU A 296 38.53 -26.82 12.08
CA LEU A 296 38.98 -26.26 10.80
C LEU A 296 40.47 -26.55 10.58
N PRO A 297 40.89 -27.02 9.39
CA PRO A 297 42.30 -27.26 9.10
C PRO A 297 43.07 -25.93 9.06
N LEU A 298 44.20 -25.85 9.76
CA LEU A 298 45.05 -24.65 9.80
C LEU A 298 46.42 -24.95 9.17
N THR A 299 47.00 -23.95 8.52
CA THR A 299 48.40 -23.91 8.07
C THR A 299 49.36 -23.82 9.27
N PRO A 300 50.67 -24.10 9.10
CA PRO A 300 51.68 -23.93 10.15
C PRO A 300 51.75 -22.51 10.75
N SER A 301 51.26 -21.49 10.02
CA SER A 301 51.16 -20.11 10.48
C SER A 301 49.88 -19.79 11.28
N GLY A 302 49.01 -20.77 11.53
CA GLY A 302 47.76 -20.59 12.27
C GLY A 302 46.59 -20.02 11.45
N LYS A 303 46.72 -19.91 10.11
CA LYS A 303 45.64 -19.47 9.19
C LYS A 303 44.87 -20.66 8.63
N LEU A 304 43.58 -20.50 8.32
CA LEU A 304 42.75 -21.53 7.66
C LEU A 304 43.40 -22.07 6.38
N ASP A 305 43.61 -23.38 6.32
CA ASP A 305 44.06 -24.09 5.12
C ASP A 305 42.87 -24.53 4.28
N ARG A 306 42.43 -23.63 3.39
CA ARG A 306 41.29 -23.88 2.49
C ARG A 306 41.52 -25.02 1.50
N ARG A 307 42.78 -25.42 1.24
CA ARG A 307 43.08 -26.54 0.34
C ARG A 307 42.88 -27.89 1.01
N ALA A 308 42.94 -27.92 2.35
CA ALA A 308 42.71 -29.11 3.16
C ALA A 308 41.24 -29.35 3.52
N LEU A 309 40.31 -28.46 3.11
CA LEU A 309 38.88 -28.63 3.35
C LEU A 309 38.32 -29.76 2.46
N PRO A 310 37.61 -30.76 3.04
CA PRO A 310 37.12 -31.92 2.30
C PRO A 310 35.97 -31.57 1.34
N ALA A 311 35.79 -32.32 0.26
CA ALA A 311 34.63 -32.13 -0.61
C ALA A 311 33.32 -32.51 0.15
N PRO A 312 32.20 -31.81 -0.07
CA PRO A 312 30.92 -32.21 0.50
C PRO A 312 30.58 -33.61 -0.02
N ALA A 313 30.27 -34.54 0.88
CA ALA A 313 29.77 -35.84 0.51
C ALA A 313 28.49 -35.62 -0.32
N VAL A 314 28.56 -35.94 -1.61
CA VAL A 314 27.35 -36.10 -2.41
C VAL A 314 26.58 -37.21 -1.68
N ALA A 315 25.41 -36.91 -1.16
CA ALA A 315 24.48 -37.96 -0.78
C ALA A 315 24.15 -38.71 -2.08
N SER A 316 24.98 -39.69 -2.42
CA SER A 316 24.67 -40.75 -3.38
C SER A 316 23.62 -41.64 -2.70
N ALA A 317 22.43 -41.08 -2.52
CA ALA A 317 21.22 -41.84 -2.29
C ALA A 317 20.42 -41.83 -3.61
N ALA A 318 21.08 -42.17 -4.72
CA ALA A 318 20.37 -42.85 -5.79
C ALA A 318 20.01 -44.22 -5.20
N THR A 319 18.76 -44.40 -4.81
CA THR A 319 18.30 -45.74 -4.47
C THR A 319 18.40 -46.61 -5.73
N ALA A 320 18.93 -47.82 -5.59
CA ALA A 320 19.26 -48.73 -6.71
C ALA A 320 18.05 -49.28 -7.49
N VAL A 321 16.85 -48.70 -7.32
CA VAL A 321 15.61 -49.22 -7.90
C VAL A 321 15.33 -48.53 -9.23
N ALA A 322 15.55 -49.25 -10.33
CA ALA A 322 15.31 -48.73 -11.67
C ALA A 322 13.78 -48.54 -11.95
N PRO A 323 13.39 -47.50 -12.72
CA PRO A 323 12.03 -47.32 -13.22
C PRO A 323 11.52 -48.54 -14.02
N ALA A 324 10.46 -49.18 -13.56
CA ALA A 324 9.93 -50.45 -14.06
C ALA A 324 8.83 -50.28 -15.12
N THR A 325 7.96 -49.27 -15.00
CA THR A 325 6.86 -49.02 -15.95
C THR A 325 7.21 -47.94 -16.98
N ASP A 326 6.45 -47.85 -18.09
CA ASP A 326 6.64 -46.79 -19.08
C ASP A 326 6.37 -45.40 -18.51
N ALA A 327 5.39 -45.27 -17.61
CA ALA A 327 5.14 -44.03 -16.89
C ALA A 327 6.28 -43.69 -15.92
N GLU A 328 6.80 -44.66 -15.15
CA GLU A 328 7.96 -44.44 -14.27
C GLU A 328 9.18 -44.00 -15.09
N ARG A 329 9.48 -44.65 -16.21
CA ARG A 329 10.59 -44.27 -17.11
C ARG A 329 10.42 -42.86 -17.67
N ALA A 330 9.20 -42.49 -18.06
CA ALA A 330 8.90 -41.19 -18.60
C ALA A 330 9.02 -40.07 -17.54
N VAL A 331 8.52 -40.31 -16.32
CA VAL A 331 8.64 -39.37 -15.19
C VAL A 331 10.10 -39.22 -14.76
N ALA A 332 10.84 -40.33 -14.60
CA ALA A 332 12.26 -40.33 -14.27
C ALA A 332 13.09 -39.53 -15.29
N ARG A 333 12.77 -39.66 -16.59
CA ARG A 333 13.47 -38.94 -17.65
C ARG A 333 13.20 -37.45 -17.60
N VAL A 334 11.95 -37.06 -17.37
CA VAL A 334 11.59 -35.65 -17.15
C VAL A 334 12.30 -35.08 -15.92
N TRP A 335 12.46 -35.85 -14.85
CA TRP A 335 13.17 -35.41 -13.64
C TRP A 335 14.68 -35.31 -13.87
N ALA A 336 15.28 -36.30 -14.51
CA ALA A 336 16.68 -36.28 -14.92
C ALA A 336 17.00 -35.02 -15.76
N ASP A 337 16.16 -34.73 -16.76
CA ASP A 337 16.33 -33.58 -17.65
C ASP A 337 16.11 -32.22 -16.94
N VAL A 338 15.30 -32.18 -15.88
CA VAL A 338 15.01 -30.94 -15.14
C VAL A 338 16.00 -30.71 -14.00
N LEU A 339 16.44 -31.78 -13.32
CA LEU A 339 17.37 -31.76 -12.20
C LEU A 339 18.85 -31.79 -12.67
N GLY A 340 19.11 -32.08 -13.94
CA GLY A 340 20.46 -32.18 -14.48
C GLY A 340 21.21 -33.42 -14.00
N LEU A 341 20.50 -34.54 -13.82
CA LEU A 341 21.03 -35.80 -13.31
C LEU A 341 21.13 -36.84 -14.44
N ASP A 342 22.17 -37.68 -14.42
CA ASP A 342 22.36 -38.73 -15.43
C ASP A 342 21.28 -39.83 -15.34
N ARG A 343 20.85 -40.17 -14.12
CA ARG A 343 19.79 -41.14 -13.83
C ARG A 343 19.02 -40.75 -12.57
N VAL A 344 17.73 -41.07 -12.56
CA VAL A 344 16.82 -40.95 -11.41
C VAL A 344 16.13 -42.30 -11.21
N GLY A 345 16.21 -42.84 -10.00
CA GLY A 345 15.56 -44.07 -9.57
C GLY A 345 14.07 -43.92 -9.34
N ALA A 346 13.34 -45.03 -9.28
CA ALA A 346 11.90 -45.07 -9.07
C ALA A 346 11.47 -44.52 -7.70
N GLU A 347 12.33 -44.65 -6.70
CA GLU A 347 12.07 -44.24 -5.30
C GLU A 347 12.82 -42.96 -4.90
N ASP A 348 13.55 -42.33 -5.81
CA ASP A 348 14.28 -41.11 -5.49
C ASP A 348 13.30 -39.95 -5.25
N ASP A 349 13.54 -39.18 -4.19
CA ASP A 349 12.72 -38.02 -3.82
C ASP A 349 13.13 -36.77 -4.63
N PHE A 350 12.16 -36.12 -5.27
CA PHE A 350 12.38 -34.94 -6.12
C PHE A 350 13.16 -33.82 -5.43
N PHE A 351 12.87 -33.57 -4.15
CA PHE A 351 13.41 -32.44 -3.39
C PHE A 351 14.75 -32.80 -2.74
N GLU A 352 14.94 -34.06 -2.34
CA GLU A 352 16.26 -34.55 -1.89
C GLU A 352 17.30 -34.53 -3.01
N LEU A 353 16.85 -34.75 -4.25
CA LEU A 353 17.66 -34.61 -5.46
C LEU A 353 17.93 -33.16 -5.89
N GLY A 354 17.55 -32.17 -5.08
CA GLY A 354 17.77 -30.74 -5.36
C GLY A 354 16.64 -30.04 -6.11
N GLY A 355 15.49 -30.70 -6.26
CA GLY A 355 14.27 -30.11 -6.81
C GLY A 355 13.69 -29.00 -5.93
N HIS A 356 13.08 -27.99 -6.55
CA HIS A 356 12.34 -26.92 -5.87
C HIS A 356 11.10 -26.52 -6.68
N SER A 357 10.23 -25.66 -6.15
CA SER A 357 8.91 -25.34 -6.72
C SER A 357 8.93 -24.88 -8.19
N LEU A 358 10.01 -24.21 -8.62
CA LEU A 358 10.20 -23.80 -10.00
C LEU A 358 10.50 -25.00 -10.92
N LEU A 359 11.38 -25.90 -10.48
CA LEU A 359 11.66 -27.16 -11.18
C LEU A 359 10.42 -28.07 -11.19
N ALA A 360 9.64 -28.11 -10.11
CA ALA A 360 8.37 -28.82 -10.06
C ALA A 360 7.37 -28.29 -11.11
N THR A 361 7.35 -26.98 -11.36
CA THR A 361 6.50 -26.37 -12.39
C THR A 361 6.94 -26.79 -13.80
N GLN A 362 8.25 -26.88 -14.04
CA GLN A 362 8.81 -27.38 -15.30
C GLN A 362 8.51 -28.87 -15.51
N VAL A 363 8.63 -29.69 -14.46
CA VAL A 363 8.20 -31.09 -14.46
C VAL A 363 6.73 -31.21 -14.84
N VAL A 364 5.84 -30.45 -14.19
CA VAL A 364 4.40 -30.47 -14.48
C VAL A 364 4.10 -30.07 -15.93
N ALA A 365 4.75 -29.03 -16.46
CA ALA A 365 4.56 -28.60 -17.83
C ALA A 365 4.99 -29.68 -18.85
N ARG A 366 6.14 -30.33 -18.60
CA ARG A 366 6.64 -31.42 -19.45
C ARG A 366 5.78 -32.67 -19.35
N LEU A 367 5.33 -33.04 -18.15
CA LEU A 367 4.42 -34.18 -17.93
C LEU A 367 3.06 -33.96 -18.60
N ARG A 368 2.52 -32.73 -18.56
CA ARG A 368 1.25 -32.39 -19.23
C ARG A 368 1.30 -32.55 -20.73
N THR A 369 2.43 -32.24 -21.34
CA THR A 369 2.64 -32.41 -22.78
C THR A 369 2.62 -33.89 -23.18
N ARG A 370 3.09 -34.77 -22.28
CA ARG A 370 3.22 -36.20 -22.54
C ARG A 370 2.01 -37.04 -22.15
N PHE A 371 1.27 -36.63 -21.11
CA PHE A 371 0.18 -37.41 -20.52
C PHE A 371 -1.17 -36.68 -20.46
N GLY A 372 -1.26 -35.44 -20.97
CA GLY A 372 -2.47 -34.62 -20.96
C GLY A 372 -2.62 -33.72 -19.72
N ALA A 373 -3.67 -32.89 -19.71
CA ALA A 373 -3.96 -31.99 -18.59
C ALA A 373 -4.53 -32.77 -17.39
N GLY A 374 -3.86 -32.73 -16.24
CA GLY A 374 -4.32 -33.46 -15.05
C GLY A 374 -3.37 -33.53 -13.87
N VAL A 375 -2.08 -33.27 -14.07
CA VAL A 375 -1.07 -33.17 -13.00
C VAL A 375 -0.92 -31.70 -12.60
N SER A 376 -1.01 -31.40 -11.31
CA SER A 376 -0.79 -30.09 -10.72
C SER A 376 0.58 -30.01 -10.04
N VAL A 377 1.05 -28.80 -9.71
CA VAL A 377 2.27 -28.63 -8.91
C VAL A 377 2.12 -29.29 -7.54
N LEU A 378 0.92 -29.24 -6.96
CA LEU A 378 0.62 -29.89 -5.69
C LEU A 378 0.84 -31.42 -5.75
N ASP A 379 0.56 -32.04 -6.90
CA ASP A 379 0.75 -33.48 -7.06
C ASP A 379 2.22 -33.89 -6.98
N VAL A 380 3.15 -33.06 -7.44
CA VAL A 380 4.61 -33.30 -7.31
C VAL A 380 5.07 -33.20 -5.86
N PHE A 381 4.47 -32.30 -5.08
CA PHE A 381 4.75 -32.17 -3.64
C PHE A 381 4.20 -33.35 -2.82
N ARG A 382 3.09 -33.94 -3.27
CA ARG A 382 2.43 -35.08 -2.63
C ARG A 382 3.09 -36.41 -3.01
N HIS A 383 3.35 -36.60 -4.28
CA HIS A 383 3.91 -37.81 -4.87
C HIS A 383 5.39 -37.57 -5.17
N ARG A 384 6.19 -37.51 -4.10
CA ARG A 384 7.58 -37.04 -4.14
C ARG A 384 8.56 -37.99 -4.81
N THR A 385 8.16 -39.22 -5.11
CA THR A 385 8.98 -40.19 -5.85
C THR A 385 8.45 -40.41 -7.26
N VAL A 386 9.35 -40.81 -8.17
CA VAL A 386 9.00 -41.15 -9.56
C VAL A 386 7.85 -42.15 -9.62
N ARG A 387 7.90 -43.21 -8.80
CA ARG A 387 6.86 -44.25 -8.72
C ARG A 387 5.52 -43.69 -8.28
N ALA A 388 5.52 -42.90 -7.21
CA ALA A 388 4.28 -42.33 -6.68
C ALA A 388 3.62 -41.38 -7.70
N LEU A 389 4.41 -40.61 -8.44
CA LEU A 389 3.90 -39.66 -9.43
C LEU A 389 3.44 -40.38 -10.71
N ALA A 390 4.16 -41.42 -11.14
CA ALA A 390 3.77 -42.26 -12.27
C ALA A 390 2.42 -42.95 -12.04
N ALA A 391 2.19 -43.49 -10.84
CA ALA A 391 0.92 -44.12 -10.47
C ALA A 391 -0.28 -43.15 -10.53
N LEU A 392 -0.06 -41.88 -10.19
CA LEU A 392 -1.10 -40.85 -10.29
C LEU A 392 -1.47 -40.55 -11.76
N VAL A 393 -0.48 -40.56 -12.64
CA VAL A 393 -0.66 -40.28 -14.07
C VAL A 393 -1.37 -41.44 -14.78
N GLU A 394 -1.23 -42.67 -14.28
CA GLU A 394 -1.86 -43.88 -14.84
C GLU A 394 -3.29 -44.13 -14.32
N ALA A 395 -3.72 -43.54 -13.19
CA ALA A 395 -5.02 -43.83 -12.58
C ALA A 395 -6.23 -43.23 -13.35
N PRO A 396 -7.32 -43.99 -13.59
CA PRO A 396 -8.58 -43.46 -14.14
C PRO A 396 -9.20 -42.42 -13.19
N ARG A 397 -9.48 -41.21 -13.69
CA ARG A 397 -9.90 -40.08 -12.82
C ARG A 397 -11.34 -40.23 -12.31
N SER A 398 -11.51 -40.05 -11.00
CA SER A 398 -12.81 -39.80 -10.35
C SER A 398 -13.30 -38.37 -10.68
N ARG A 399 -14.63 -38.21 -10.84
CA ARG A 399 -15.29 -36.90 -11.08
C ARG A 399 -15.28 -35.96 -9.86
N HIS A 400 -14.91 -36.43 -8.67
CA HIS A 400 -14.92 -35.64 -7.43
C HIS A 400 -13.54 -35.67 -6.75
N ARG A 401 -12.84 -34.55 -6.81
CA ARG A 401 -11.56 -34.33 -6.11
C ARG A 401 -11.82 -33.92 -4.66
N ASP A 402 -11.02 -34.46 -3.75
CA ASP A 402 -10.93 -34.03 -2.35
C ASP A 402 -10.53 -32.56 -2.25
N LEU A 403 -11.17 -31.81 -1.35
CA LEU A 403 -10.86 -30.41 -1.10
C LEU A 403 -9.75 -30.23 -0.06
N LEU A 404 -9.53 -31.20 0.83
CA LEU A 404 -8.58 -31.09 1.93
C LEU A 404 -7.29 -31.90 1.66
N HIS A 405 -6.14 -31.24 1.72
CA HIS A 405 -4.84 -31.83 1.39
C HIS A 405 -3.81 -31.70 2.51
N GLU A 406 -3.20 -32.80 2.94
CA GLU A 406 -2.08 -32.78 3.90
C GLU A 406 -0.79 -32.35 3.19
N LEU A 407 -0.12 -31.31 3.71
CA LEU A 407 1.16 -30.79 3.17
C LEU A 407 2.38 -31.21 4.00
N THR A 408 2.16 -31.69 5.22
CA THR A 408 3.20 -32.26 6.08
C THR A 408 3.49 -33.71 5.70
N PRO A 409 4.74 -34.21 5.83
CA PRO A 409 5.06 -35.61 5.62
C PRO A 409 4.25 -36.52 6.56
N ARG A 410 3.65 -37.58 6.02
CA ARG A 410 2.83 -38.52 6.79
C ARG A 410 3.71 -39.27 7.80
N ARG A 411 3.42 -39.15 9.09
CA ARG A 411 4.16 -39.83 10.17
C ARG A 411 3.28 -40.88 10.87
N ALA A 412 3.92 -41.88 11.46
CA ALA A 412 3.23 -42.85 12.30
C ALA A 412 2.90 -42.24 13.67
N GLY A 413 1.60 -42.18 14.01
CA GLY A 413 1.09 -41.62 15.27
C GLY A 413 0.09 -40.48 15.06
N SER A 414 -0.72 -40.17 16.10
CA SER A 414 -1.67 -39.04 16.06
C SER A 414 -0.92 -37.71 16.20
N PRO A 415 -1.25 -36.68 15.39
CA PRO A 415 -0.59 -35.39 15.49
C PRO A 415 -0.92 -34.72 16.83
N THR A 416 0.06 -33.99 17.38
CA THR A 416 -0.11 -33.19 18.60
C THR A 416 -0.96 -31.95 18.35
N LEU A 417 -1.00 -31.48 17.10
CA LEU A 417 -1.85 -30.38 16.64
C LEU A 417 -2.09 -30.52 15.12
N SER A 418 -3.34 -30.34 14.70
CA SER A 418 -3.72 -30.29 13.28
C SER A 418 -4.09 -28.86 12.88
N LEU A 419 -3.30 -28.26 11.99
CA LEU A 419 -3.53 -26.92 11.43
C LEU A 419 -4.28 -27.04 10.10
N VAL A 420 -5.49 -26.48 10.00
CA VAL A 420 -6.25 -26.41 8.73
C VAL A 420 -6.17 -25.01 8.14
N CYS A 421 -5.66 -24.89 6.92
CA CYS A 421 -5.37 -23.63 6.24
C CYS A 421 -6.26 -23.42 5.00
N VAL A 422 -6.88 -22.24 4.89
CA VAL A 422 -7.62 -21.82 3.69
C VAL A 422 -6.84 -20.71 2.96
N PRO A 423 -6.53 -20.85 1.67
CA PRO A 423 -5.76 -19.86 0.92
C PRO A 423 -6.58 -18.59 0.63
N TYR A 424 -5.88 -17.52 0.25
CA TYR A 424 -6.52 -16.30 -0.26
C TYR A 424 -7.12 -16.54 -1.65
N GLY A 425 -8.02 -15.65 -2.07
CA GLY A 425 -8.64 -15.74 -3.40
C GLY A 425 -7.58 -15.78 -4.50
N GLY A 426 -7.73 -16.68 -5.47
CA GLY A 426 -6.73 -16.94 -6.51
C GLY A 426 -5.47 -17.72 -6.08
N GLY A 427 -5.30 -18.07 -4.80
CA GLY A 427 -4.22 -18.92 -4.30
C GLY A 427 -4.56 -20.42 -4.32
N SER A 428 -3.59 -21.26 -4.67
CA SER A 428 -3.66 -22.73 -4.58
C SER A 428 -3.31 -23.25 -3.17
N ALA A 429 -3.69 -24.49 -2.85
CA ALA A 429 -3.39 -25.11 -1.55
C ALA A 429 -1.88 -25.16 -1.21
N VAL A 430 -1.01 -25.33 -2.22
CA VAL A 430 0.45 -25.41 -2.03
C VAL A 430 1.08 -24.13 -1.45
N VAL A 431 0.35 -23.01 -1.40
CA VAL A 431 0.86 -21.74 -0.88
C VAL A 431 1.28 -21.83 0.59
N TYR A 432 0.78 -22.83 1.33
CA TYR A 432 1.13 -23.09 2.72
C TYR A 432 2.29 -24.08 2.88
N GLN A 433 2.94 -24.55 1.82
CA GLN A 433 4.09 -25.46 1.95
C GLN A 433 5.23 -24.87 2.80
N PRO A 434 5.64 -23.59 2.65
CA PRO A 434 6.66 -23.01 3.53
C PRO A 434 6.23 -22.99 5.01
N LEU A 435 4.92 -22.87 5.28
CA LEU A 435 4.38 -22.95 6.64
C LEU A 435 4.42 -24.40 7.15
N ALA A 436 4.07 -25.38 6.31
CA ALA A 436 4.14 -26.80 6.64
C ALA A 436 5.58 -27.23 6.98
N ASP A 437 6.55 -26.76 6.21
CA ASP A 437 7.97 -27.07 6.41
C ASP A 437 8.56 -26.43 7.69
N ALA A 438 7.94 -25.33 8.14
CA ALA A 438 8.35 -24.61 9.34
C ALA A 438 7.64 -25.05 10.63
N LEU A 439 6.62 -25.90 10.55
CA LEU A 439 5.90 -26.37 11.74
C LEU A 439 6.77 -27.29 12.62
N PRO A 440 6.58 -27.25 13.95
CA PRO A 440 7.27 -28.16 14.87
C PRO A 440 6.98 -29.63 14.59
N ALA A 441 7.92 -30.50 14.99
CA ALA A 441 7.74 -31.94 14.89
C ALA A 441 6.51 -32.39 15.69
N GLY A 442 5.59 -33.13 15.04
CA GLY A 442 4.35 -33.62 15.64
C GLY A 442 3.09 -32.87 15.18
N CYS A 443 3.24 -31.71 14.52
CA CYS A 443 2.11 -31.00 13.91
C CYS A 443 1.79 -31.53 12.50
N ALA A 444 0.51 -31.54 12.12
CA ALA A 444 0.05 -31.82 10.77
C ALA A 444 -0.58 -30.56 10.15
N LEU A 445 -0.27 -30.25 8.89
CA LEU A 445 -0.88 -29.13 8.16
C LEU A 445 -1.74 -29.64 7.00
N TRP A 446 -3.01 -29.25 7.02
CA TRP A 446 -3.99 -29.53 5.98
C TRP A 446 -4.37 -28.23 5.27
N SER A 447 -4.29 -28.17 3.94
CA SER A 447 -4.69 -27.00 3.16
C SER A 447 -5.89 -27.31 2.27
N VAL A 448 -6.82 -26.35 2.21
CA VAL A 448 -8.01 -26.42 1.36
C VAL A 448 -7.68 -26.01 -0.08
N ALA A 449 -7.95 -26.87 -1.05
CA ALA A 449 -7.96 -26.56 -2.47
C ALA A 449 -9.33 -26.00 -2.89
N ILE A 450 -9.41 -24.69 -3.12
CA ILE A 450 -10.63 -24.05 -3.60
C ILE A 450 -10.81 -24.38 -5.10
N PRO A 451 -11.93 -24.99 -5.53
CA PRO A 451 -12.13 -25.36 -6.93
C PRO A 451 -11.90 -24.19 -7.88
N GLY A 452 -11.17 -24.45 -8.96
CA GLY A 452 -10.87 -23.46 -10.00
C GLY A 452 -9.67 -22.55 -9.70
N HIS A 453 -8.99 -22.71 -8.56
CA HIS A 453 -7.79 -21.94 -8.18
C HIS A 453 -6.47 -22.61 -8.56
N ASP A 454 -6.45 -23.92 -8.76
CA ASP A 454 -5.23 -24.63 -9.16
C ASP A 454 -4.91 -24.42 -10.63
N VAL A 455 -3.66 -24.02 -10.91
CA VAL A 455 -3.20 -23.71 -12.26
C VAL A 455 -3.12 -24.99 -13.10
N GLY A 456 -3.93 -25.05 -14.16
CA GLY A 456 -3.95 -26.15 -15.13
C GLY A 456 -4.98 -27.26 -14.86
N LEU A 457 -5.91 -27.03 -13.93
CA LEU A 457 -7.16 -27.78 -13.82
C LEU A 457 -8.32 -26.89 -14.26
N ASP A 458 -9.25 -27.42 -15.05
CA ASP A 458 -10.48 -26.70 -15.42
C ASP A 458 -11.64 -27.28 -14.60
N GLU A 459 -12.02 -26.58 -13.53
CA GLU A 459 -12.95 -27.06 -12.52
C GLU A 459 -14.10 -26.06 -12.35
N THR A 460 -15.32 -26.58 -12.17
CA THR A 460 -16.51 -25.78 -11.92
C THR A 460 -16.48 -25.23 -10.49
N ARG A 461 -16.78 -23.94 -10.33
CA ARG A 461 -16.82 -23.28 -9.02
C ARG A 461 -18.00 -23.80 -8.18
N LEU A 462 -17.78 -23.96 -6.88
CA LEU A 462 -18.84 -24.25 -5.91
C LEU A 462 -19.34 -22.95 -5.25
N PRO A 463 -20.66 -22.84 -4.94
CA PRO A 463 -21.19 -21.82 -4.05
C PRO A 463 -20.47 -21.79 -2.69
N PHE A 464 -20.38 -20.61 -2.06
CA PHE A 464 -19.62 -20.43 -0.82
C PHE A 464 -20.08 -21.36 0.32
N ASP A 465 -21.38 -21.47 0.54
CA ASP A 465 -21.94 -22.29 1.63
C ASP A 465 -21.75 -23.81 1.36
N GLU A 466 -21.84 -24.22 0.09
CA GLU A 466 -21.58 -25.60 -0.33
C GLU A 466 -20.09 -25.95 -0.16
N LEU A 467 -19.20 -25.03 -0.53
CA LEU A 467 -17.76 -25.17 -0.32
C LEU A 467 -17.42 -25.34 1.16
N ALA A 468 -17.98 -24.50 2.03
CA ALA A 468 -17.79 -24.60 3.48
C ALA A 468 -18.28 -25.96 4.03
N THR A 469 -19.49 -26.36 3.66
CA THR A 469 -20.10 -27.63 4.09
C THR A 469 -19.25 -28.84 3.68
N ARG A 470 -18.74 -28.84 2.45
CA ARG A 470 -17.90 -29.93 1.94
C ARG A 470 -16.54 -29.97 2.63
N CYS A 471 -15.92 -28.81 2.88
CA CYS A 471 -14.68 -28.73 3.66
C CYS A 471 -14.87 -29.29 5.07
N VAL A 472 -15.96 -28.92 5.75
CA VAL A 472 -16.29 -29.42 7.10
C VAL A 472 -16.44 -30.93 7.11
N GLY A 473 -17.15 -31.51 6.14
CA GLY A 473 -17.28 -32.97 6.00
C GLY A 473 -15.94 -33.68 5.87
N GLU A 474 -15.03 -33.16 5.05
CA GLU A 474 -13.68 -33.73 4.91
C GLU A 474 -12.81 -33.53 6.16
N ILE A 475 -12.89 -32.38 6.83
CA ILE A 475 -12.18 -32.13 8.09
C ILE A 475 -12.65 -33.11 9.17
N LEU A 476 -13.96 -33.32 9.29
CA LEU A 476 -14.52 -34.28 10.26
C LEU A 476 -14.04 -35.71 10.01
N ALA A 477 -13.93 -36.11 8.74
CA ALA A 477 -13.53 -37.45 8.35
C ALA A 477 -12.02 -37.71 8.46
N LYS A 478 -11.17 -36.71 8.14
CA LYS A 478 -9.73 -36.90 7.93
C LYS A 478 -8.85 -36.28 9.02
N VAL A 479 -9.33 -35.27 9.74
CA VAL A 479 -8.52 -34.50 10.70
C VAL A 479 -8.82 -34.95 12.13
N HIS A 480 -7.78 -35.44 12.80
CA HIS A 480 -7.83 -35.94 14.17
C HIS A 480 -6.93 -35.11 15.10
N GLY A 481 -7.16 -35.20 16.41
CA GLY A 481 -6.44 -34.41 17.42
C GLY A 481 -6.96 -32.97 17.56
N PRO A 482 -6.23 -32.12 18.33
CA PRO A 482 -6.57 -30.71 18.51
C PRO A 482 -6.48 -29.95 17.18
N ILE A 483 -7.42 -29.02 16.94
CA ILE A 483 -7.54 -28.31 15.65
C ILE A 483 -7.33 -26.82 15.85
N VAL A 484 -6.37 -26.27 15.09
CA VAL A 484 -6.24 -24.82 14.86
C VAL A 484 -6.59 -24.52 13.42
N LEU A 485 -7.34 -23.44 13.21
CA LEU A 485 -7.76 -23.00 11.90
C LEU A 485 -6.97 -21.75 11.49
N TYR A 486 -6.61 -21.62 10.21
CA TYR A 486 -5.95 -20.44 9.67
C TYR A 486 -6.52 -20.08 8.29
N GLY A 487 -6.99 -18.84 8.11
CA GLY A 487 -7.42 -18.34 6.81
C GLY A 487 -6.72 -17.03 6.47
N HIS A 488 -6.30 -16.86 5.22
CA HIS A 488 -5.61 -15.63 4.80
C HIS A 488 -6.42 -14.85 3.79
N CYS A 489 -6.70 -13.57 4.07
CA CYS A 489 -7.31 -12.55 3.19
C CYS A 489 -8.59 -12.94 2.41
N GLY A 490 -9.55 -12.02 2.35
CA GLY A 490 -10.76 -12.15 1.52
C GLY A 490 -11.53 -13.44 1.81
N VAL A 491 -11.68 -14.29 0.79
CA VAL A 491 -12.38 -15.59 0.93
C VAL A 491 -11.70 -16.52 1.92
N GLY A 492 -10.38 -16.47 2.07
CA GLY A 492 -9.67 -17.35 2.99
C GLY A 492 -10.08 -17.13 4.43
N GLY A 493 -10.15 -15.87 4.87
CA GLY A 493 -10.61 -15.55 6.21
C GLY A 493 -12.14 -15.60 6.39
N ALA A 494 -12.93 -15.38 5.33
CA ALA A 494 -14.38 -15.61 5.43
C ALA A 494 -14.71 -17.10 5.58
N LEU A 495 -14.13 -17.94 4.72
CA LEU A 495 -14.39 -19.37 4.69
C LEU A 495 -13.87 -20.07 5.95
N ILE A 496 -12.72 -19.66 6.50
CA ILE A 496 -12.22 -20.26 7.75
C ILE A 496 -13.15 -19.97 8.94
N VAL A 497 -13.77 -18.77 8.98
CA VAL A 497 -14.70 -18.40 10.05
C VAL A 497 -16.00 -19.21 9.93
N GLU A 498 -16.50 -19.44 8.70
CA GLU A 498 -17.68 -20.27 8.49
C GLU A 498 -17.40 -21.76 8.79
N ILE A 499 -16.25 -22.28 8.35
CA ILE A 499 -15.79 -23.64 8.71
C ILE A 499 -15.73 -23.79 10.22
N ALA A 500 -15.16 -22.82 10.95
CA ALA A 500 -15.09 -22.85 12.41
C ALA A 500 -16.49 -22.97 13.04
N ARG A 501 -17.44 -22.17 12.53
CA ARG A 501 -18.83 -22.16 12.98
C ARG A 501 -19.51 -23.51 12.79
N GLN A 502 -19.36 -24.11 11.61
CA GLN A 502 -19.98 -25.38 11.29
C GLN A 502 -19.33 -26.54 12.05
N LEU A 503 -18.01 -26.51 12.26
CA LEU A 503 -17.30 -27.50 13.09
C LEU A 503 -17.76 -27.45 14.56
N GLU A 504 -17.85 -26.26 15.17
CA GLU A 504 -18.37 -26.13 16.54
C GLU A 504 -19.86 -26.52 16.63
N ALA A 505 -20.66 -26.23 15.60
CA ALA A 505 -22.05 -26.67 15.52
C ALA A 505 -22.17 -28.19 15.41
N ALA A 506 -21.23 -28.85 14.73
CA ALA A 506 -21.08 -30.30 14.66
C ALA A 506 -20.43 -30.92 15.92
N GLY A 507 -20.17 -30.12 16.96
CA GLY A 507 -19.64 -30.59 18.24
C GLY A 507 -18.12 -30.79 18.28
N ARG A 508 -17.36 -30.38 17.25
CA ARG A 508 -15.89 -30.39 17.30
C ARG A 508 -15.37 -29.17 18.01
N GLU A 509 -14.47 -29.37 18.97
CA GLU A 509 -13.78 -28.29 19.65
C GLU A 509 -12.57 -27.80 18.84
N LEU A 510 -12.32 -26.49 18.91
CA LEU A 510 -11.26 -25.79 18.20
C LEU A 510 -10.41 -25.03 19.21
N ASP A 511 -9.09 -25.11 19.08
CA ASP A 511 -8.17 -24.44 19.99
C ASP A 511 -8.06 -22.94 19.68
N ALA A 512 -8.07 -22.58 18.38
CA ALA A 512 -8.08 -21.20 17.91
C ALA A 512 -8.45 -21.08 16.42
N VAL A 513 -8.94 -19.90 16.05
CA VAL A 513 -9.15 -19.48 14.66
C VAL A 513 -8.26 -18.28 14.37
N TYR A 514 -7.28 -18.45 13.50
CA TYR A 514 -6.40 -17.39 13.04
C TYR A 514 -6.88 -16.81 11.72
N VAL A 515 -6.86 -15.49 11.62
CA VAL A 515 -7.20 -14.77 10.39
C VAL A 515 -6.04 -13.87 9.98
N GLY A 516 -5.39 -14.19 8.88
CA GLY A 516 -4.27 -13.45 8.33
C GLY A 516 -4.72 -12.31 7.42
N ALA A 517 -4.11 -11.14 7.59
CA ALA A 517 -4.20 -10.01 6.66
C ALA A 517 -5.63 -9.49 6.36
N MET A 518 -6.58 -9.66 7.28
CA MET A 518 -7.92 -9.08 7.15
C MET A 518 -8.69 -8.91 8.47
N PHE A 519 -9.71 -8.06 8.40
CA PHE A 519 -10.75 -7.84 9.39
C PHE A 519 -12.13 -7.99 8.74
N PRO A 520 -13.21 -8.27 9.48
CA PRO A 520 -14.54 -8.50 8.92
C PRO A 520 -15.10 -7.22 8.27
N PHE A 521 -15.83 -7.36 7.16
CA PHE A 521 -16.40 -6.23 6.41
C PHE A 521 -17.80 -6.55 5.89
N ALA A 522 -18.73 -5.60 6.00
CA ALA A 522 -20.12 -5.77 5.56
C ALA A 522 -20.71 -4.49 4.95
N ARG A 523 -21.71 -4.67 4.07
CA ARG A 523 -22.53 -3.57 3.52
C ARG A 523 -23.92 -3.59 4.16
N PRO A 524 -24.45 -2.45 4.63
CA PRO A 524 -25.86 -2.41 5.06
C PRO A 524 -26.79 -2.62 3.85
N ARG A 525 -27.69 -3.62 3.90
CA ARG A 525 -28.77 -3.78 2.90
C ARG A 525 -30.08 -3.19 3.45
N GLY A 526 -30.58 -2.14 2.79
CA GLY A 526 -31.99 -1.72 2.88
C GLY A 526 -32.74 -2.19 1.62
N ARG A 527 -34.02 -2.60 1.74
CA ARG A 527 -34.86 -2.99 0.59
C ARG A 527 -34.96 -1.92 -0.51
N LEU A 528 -34.80 -0.64 -0.15
CA LEU A 528 -34.74 0.50 -1.09
C LEU A 528 -33.37 0.64 -1.79
N MET A 529 -32.29 0.10 -1.23
CA MET A 529 -30.91 0.23 -1.77
C MET A 529 -30.53 -0.91 -2.74
N SER A 530 -31.27 -2.04 -2.75
CA SER A 530 -30.96 -3.19 -3.61
C SER A 530 -31.23 -2.89 -5.10
N GLY A 531 -32.30 -2.15 -5.41
CA GLY A 531 -32.61 -1.71 -6.78
C GLY A 531 -31.57 -0.73 -7.34
N ALA A 532 -31.13 0.23 -6.53
CA ALA A 532 -30.11 1.21 -6.91
C ALA A 532 -28.71 0.58 -7.07
N SER A 533 -28.39 -0.44 -6.28
CA SER A 533 -27.11 -1.17 -6.39
C SER A 533 -26.98 -1.99 -7.68
N ARG A 534 -28.11 -2.44 -8.26
CA ARG A 534 -28.14 -3.10 -9.59
C ARG A 534 -27.90 -2.13 -10.74
N LEU A 535 -28.37 -0.88 -10.62
CA LEU A 535 -28.03 0.20 -11.55
C LEU A 535 -26.57 0.67 -11.43
N ALA A 536 -25.96 0.52 -10.25
CA ALA A 536 -24.54 0.79 -10.02
C ALA A 536 -23.60 -0.32 -10.55
N ALA A 537 -24.15 -1.44 -11.04
CA ALA A 537 -23.39 -2.54 -11.64
C ALA A 537 -22.98 -2.26 -13.10
N LEU A 538 -22.45 -1.06 -13.38
CA LEU A 538 -21.62 -0.79 -14.56
C LEU A 538 -20.21 -1.37 -14.35
N ASP A 539 -20.17 -2.63 -13.91
CA ASP A 539 -18.96 -3.34 -13.48
C ASP A 539 -18.08 -3.82 -14.65
N PHE A 540 -18.55 -3.57 -15.89
CA PHE A 540 -17.82 -3.72 -17.16
C PHE A 540 -16.78 -2.60 -17.40
N LEU A 541 -16.88 -1.46 -16.69
CA LEU A 541 -15.95 -0.33 -16.80
C LEU A 541 -14.73 -0.44 -15.87
N ARG A 542 -14.59 -1.52 -15.09
CA ARG A 542 -13.44 -1.75 -14.21
C ARG A 542 -12.29 -2.41 -14.97
N SER A 543 -11.12 -1.78 -14.92
CA SER A 543 -9.92 -2.28 -15.58
C SER A 543 -9.25 -3.40 -14.76
N ASP A 544 -9.08 -4.57 -15.37
CA ASP A 544 -8.29 -5.71 -14.86
C ASP A 544 -6.85 -5.31 -14.49
N GLN A 545 -6.33 -4.23 -15.12
CA GLN A 545 -5.00 -3.68 -14.86
C GLN A 545 -4.84 -3.22 -13.40
N SER A 546 -5.90 -2.77 -12.74
CA SER A 546 -5.81 -2.29 -11.36
C SER A 546 -5.63 -3.43 -10.36
N TYR A 547 -6.27 -4.59 -10.60
CA TYR A 547 -6.05 -5.80 -9.78
C TYR A 547 -4.70 -6.43 -10.07
N ALA A 548 -4.25 -6.45 -11.34
CA ALA A 548 -2.92 -6.90 -11.71
C ALA A 548 -1.82 -6.03 -11.07
N ASN A 549 -1.97 -4.70 -11.09
CA ASN A 549 -1.03 -3.77 -10.46
C ASN A 549 -1.04 -3.90 -8.93
N TRP A 550 -2.22 -4.13 -8.32
CA TRP A 550 -2.33 -4.37 -6.88
C TRP A 550 -1.65 -5.67 -6.46
N LEU A 551 -1.87 -6.77 -7.19
CA LEU A 551 -1.18 -8.05 -7.00
C LEU A 551 0.34 -7.91 -7.13
N THR A 552 0.80 -7.22 -8.17
CA THR A 552 2.22 -6.92 -8.38
C THR A 552 2.79 -6.08 -7.23
N SER A 553 2.05 -5.08 -6.75
CA SER A 553 2.48 -4.23 -5.63
C SER A 553 2.55 -4.94 -4.28
N MET A 554 1.89 -6.09 -4.14
CA MET A 554 1.94 -6.92 -2.93
C MET A 554 2.94 -8.07 -3.04
N GLY A 555 3.74 -8.14 -4.11
CA GLY A 555 4.76 -9.18 -4.31
C GLY A 555 4.25 -10.47 -4.95
N VAL A 556 3.09 -10.43 -5.62
CA VAL A 556 2.68 -11.51 -6.55
C VAL A 556 3.28 -11.21 -7.91
N ASP A 557 4.20 -12.06 -8.36
CA ASP A 557 4.85 -11.89 -9.66
C ASP A 557 3.87 -12.23 -10.79
N MET A 558 3.18 -11.20 -11.29
CA MET A 558 2.24 -11.34 -12.40
C MET A 558 2.95 -11.57 -13.75
N ALA A 559 4.29 -11.49 -13.81
CA ALA A 559 5.06 -11.63 -15.04
C ALA A 559 5.38 -13.09 -15.40
N ASP A 560 5.29 -14.02 -14.43
CA ASP A 560 5.49 -15.47 -14.63
C ASP A 560 4.21 -16.21 -15.09
N LEU A 561 3.07 -15.51 -15.11
CA LEU A 561 1.76 -16.07 -15.46
C LEU A 561 1.37 -15.71 -16.90
N ASP A 562 0.87 -16.67 -17.68
CA ASP A 562 0.27 -16.38 -18.99
C ASP A 562 -0.93 -15.42 -18.84
N ARG A 563 -1.22 -14.60 -19.86
CA ARG A 563 -2.32 -13.62 -19.84
C ARG A 563 -3.68 -14.27 -19.55
N ALA A 564 -3.93 -15.50 -20.01
CA ALA A 564 -5.17 -16.20 -19.71
C ALA A 564 -5.22 -16.64 -18.23
N GLN A 565 -4.08 -17.07 -17.68
CA GLN A 565 -3.94 -17.48 -16.28
C GLN A 565 -4.07 -16.28 -15.33
N ALA A 566 -3.41 -15.15 -15.63
CA ALA A 566 -3.52 -13.91 -14.88
C ALA A 566 -4.97 -13.39 -14.83
N ARG A 567 -5.69 -13.38 -15.97
CA ARG A 567 -7.11 -13.00 -16.00
C ARG A 567 -7.98 -13.94 -15.18
N ARG A 568 -7.69 -15.24 -15.19
CA ARG A 568 -8.42 -16.23 -14.38
C ARG A 568 -8.21 -16.00 -12.88
N ILE A 569 -6.97 -15.77 -12.45
CA ILE A 569 -6.64 -15.44 -11.05
C ILE A 569 -7.36 -14.16 -10.61
N ILE A 570 -7.28 -13.08 -11.41
CA ILE A 570 -7.94 -11.80 -11.13
C ILE A 570 -9.47 -11.97 -11.03
N ARG A 571 -10.07 -12.75 -11.94
CA ARG A 571 -11.50 -13.03 -11.95
C ARG A 571 -11.92 -13.81 -10.70
N ASN A 572 -11.16 -14.83 -10.32
CA ASN A 572 -11.42 -15.62 -9.11
C ASN A 572 -11.34 -14.72 -7.88
N MET A 573 -10.23 -14.00 -7.69
CA MET A 573 -10.05 -13.05 -6.58
C MET A 573 -11.19 -12.07 -6.40
N ARG A 574 -11.66 -11.45 -7.48
CA ARG A 574 -12.78 -10.50 -7.42
C ARG A 574 -14.04 -11.17 -6.92
N ARG A 575 -14.41 -12.30 -7.54
CA ARG A 575 -15.63 -13.05 -7.20
C ARG A 575 -15.57 -13.66 -5.80
N ASP A 576 -14.38 -14.01 -5.34
CA ASP A 576 -14.13 -14.54 -4.00
C ASP A 576 -14.20 -13.44 -2.93
N SER A 577 -13.72 -12.24 -3.26
CA SER A 577 -13.87 -11.05 -2.42
C SER A 577 -15.35 -10.63 -2.30
N GLU A 578 -16.10 -10.70 -3.40
CA GLU A 578 -17.55 -10.44 -3.42
C GLU A 578 -18.30 -11.46 -2.55
N ALA A 579 -18.00 -12.76 -2.68
CA ALA A 579 -18.60 -13.80 -1.85
C ALA A 579 -18.29 -13.62 -0.35
N ALA A 580 -17.05 -13.27 0.00
CA ALA A 580 -16.67 -12.96 1.37
C ALA A 580 -17.46 -11.75 1.94
N GLU A 581 -17.67 -10.70 1.12
CA GLU A 581 -18.44 -9.51 1.50
C GLU A 581 -19.91 -9.86 1.79
N GLU A 582 -20.52 -10.67 0.91
CA GLU A 582 -21.91 -11.09 1.05
C GLU A 582 -22.11 -11.98 2.28
N HIS A 583 -21.18 -12.90 2.52
CA HIS A 583 -21.20 -13.79 3.68
C HIS A 583 -21.14 -13.02 5.01
N PHE A 584 -20.15 -12.13 5.18
CA PHE A 584 -20.08 -11.32 6.40
C PHE A 584 -21.29 -10.41 6.54
N THR A 585 -21.78 -9.81 5.44
CA THR A 585 -23.02 -9.01 5.47
C THR A 585 -24.20 -9.81 6.02
N ALA A 586 -24.41 -11.04 5.53
CA ALA A 586 -25.47 -11.92 6.01
C ALA A 586 -25.28 -12.30 7.49
N LEU A 587 -24.04 -12.60 7.93
CA LEU A 587 -23.72 -12.89 9.33
C LEU A 587 -24.01 -11.72 10.27
N PHE A 588 -23.68 -10.49 9.88
CA PHE A 588 -23.98 -9.30 10.68
C PHE A 588 -25.49 -9.05 10.83
N GLU A 589 -26.29 -9.40 9.82
CA GLU A 589 -27.74 -9.20 9.82
C GLU A 589 -28.49 -10.29 10.61
N ALA A 590 -28.11 -11.56 10.43
CA ALA A 590 -28.78 -12.69 11.08
C ALA A 590 -28.46 -12.82 12.58
N GLY A 591 -27.35 -12.23 13.03
CA GLY A 591 -26.78 -12.51 14.35
C GLY A 591 -26.13 -13.89 14.39
N VAL A 592 -25.14 -14.06 15.26
CA VAL A 592 -24.27 -15.24 15.25
C VAL A 592 -24.12 -15.84 16.64
N ARG A 593 -24.25 -17.16 16.75
CA ARG A 593 -23.79 -17.89 17.94
C ARG A 593 -22.27 -17.76 18.00
N ARG A 594 -21.76 -17.11 19.05
CA ARG A 594 -20.32 -16.88 19.22
C ARG A 594 -19.57 -18.21 19.31
N LEU A 595 -18.45 -18.27 18.61
CA LEU A 595 -17.45 -19.32 18.72
C LEU A 595 -16.91 -19.39 20.14
N ARG A 596 -16.69 -20.61 20.62
CA ARG A 596 -15.96 -20.87 21.87
C ARG A 596 -14.47 -20.60 21.68
N ALA A 597 -13.94 -20.93 20.51
CA ALA A 597 -12.55 -20.66 20.17
C ALA A 597 -12.23 -19.16 20.05
N PRO A 598 -11.02 -18.73 20.45
CA PRO A 598 -10.56 -17.37 20.22
C PRO A 598 -10.31 -17.10 18.73
N VAL A 599 -10.63 -15.88 18.28
CA VAL A 599 -10.27 -15.41 16.93
C VAL A 599 -9.08 -14.46 17.00
N ILE A 600 -7.94 -14.86 16.45
CA ILE A 600 -6.69 -14.11 16.53
C ILE A 600 -6.30 -13.63 15.14
N THR A 601 -6.21 -12.31 14.96
CA THR A 601 -5.75 -11.73 13.69
C THR A 601 -4.24 -11.74 13.62
N VAL A 602 -3.66 -12.16 12.50
CA VAL A 602 -2.23 -11.96 12.20
C VAL A 602 -2.11 -10.84 11.17
N ALA A 603 -1.49 -9.73 11.56
CA ALA A 603 -1.34 -8.53 10.74
C ALA A 603 0.13 -8.29 10.40
N GLY A 604 0.40 -7.80 9.19
CA GLY A 604 1.71 -7.26 8.84
C GLY A 604 1.77 -5.77 9.22
N GLU A 605 2.85 -5.32 9.86
CA GLU A 605 3.00 -3.91 10.26
C GLU A 605 2.96 -2.95 9.07
N ARG A 606 3.40 -3.40 7.89
CA ARG A 606 3.39 -2.63 6.64
C ARG A 606 2.25 -3.02 5.69
N ASP A 607 1.25 -3.78 6.16
CA ASP A 607 0.11 -4.18 5.35
C ASP A 607 -1.05 -3.16 5.44
N PRO A 608 -1.34 -2.40 4.35
CA PRO A 608 -2.42 -1.42 4.34
C PRO A 608 -3.82 -2.05 4.53
N ALA A 609 -4.00 -3.34 4.21
CA ALA A 609 -5.28 -4.02 4.36
C ALA A 609 -5.65 -4.24 5.84
N THR A 610 -4.65 -4.29 6.72
CA THR A 610 -4.79 -4.43 8.17
C THR A 610 -4.46 -3.16 8.94
N ASP A 611 -4.51 -2.00 8.30
CA ASP A 611 -4.42 -0.72 9.01
C ASP A 611 -5.41 -0.68 10.18
N PHE A 612 -5.04 0.04 11.25
CA PHE A 612 -5.81 0.16 12.48
C PHE A 612 -5.97 -1.19 13.24
N TYR A 613 -5.06 -2.14 13.03
CA TYR A 613 -5.12 -3.46 13.68
C TYR A 613 -5.22 -3.40 15.21
N GLN A 614 -4.73 -2.32 15.82
CA GLN A 614 -4.78 -2.04 17.26
C GLN A 614 -6.22 -1.88 17.79
N GLU A 615 -7.15 -1.48 16.93
CA GLU A 615 -8.55 -1.23 17.29
C GLU A 615 -9.46 -2.29 16.67
N ARG A 616 -9.19 -2.65 15.41
CA ARG A 616 -10.08 -3.44 14.57
C ARG A 616 -10.13 -4.92 14.91
N TYR A 617 -9.15 -5.45 15.64
CA TYR A 617 -9.20 -6.84 16.10
C TYR A 617 -10.42 -7.13 16.99
N ARG A 618 -10.93 -6.11 17.69
CA ARG A 618 -12.17 -6.19 18.48
C ARG A 618 -13.43 -6.31 17.62
N GLU A 619 -13.35 -6.02 16.32
CA GLU A 619 -14.45 -6.26 15.39
C GLU A 619 -14.82 -7.75 15.38
N TRP A 620 -13.91 -8.68 15.71
CA TRP A 620 -14.24 -10.10 15.80
C TRP A 620 -15.17 -10.48 16.97
N HIS A 621 -15.46 -9.57 17.90
CA HIS A 621 -16.36 -9.84 19.04
C HIS A 621 -17.82 -10.14 18.66
N PHE A 622 -18.23 -9.93 17.41
CA PHE A 622 -19.55 -10.41 16.94
C PHE A 622 -19.56 -11.93 16.68
N VAL A 623 -18.41 -12.54 16.38
CA VAL A 623 -18.30 -13.99 16.13
C VAL A 623 -17.60 -14.77 17.23
N THR A 624 -16.86 -14.14 18.14
CA THR A 624 -16.22 -14.84 19.27
C THR A 624 -16.30 -14.02 20.56
N GLY A 625 -16.20 -14.68 21.71
CA GLY A 625 -16.04 -14.02 23.01
C GLY A 625 -14.61 -13.59 23.33
N ARG A 626 -13.61 -14.04 22.55
CA ARG A 626 -12.19 -13.78 22.80
C ARG A 626 -11.49 -13.45 21.48
N SER A 627 -11.01 -12.23 21.32
CA SER A 627 -10.32 -11.79 20.10
C SER A 627 -8.92 -11.27 20.39
N GLY A 628 -7.99 -11.48 19.46
CA GLY A 628 -6.60 -11.07 19.60
C GLY A 628 -6.01 -10.53 18.31
N VAL A 629 -4.84 -9.90 18.42
CA VAL A 629 -4.03 -9.51 17.28
C VAL A 629 -2.55 -9.69 17.55
N VAL A 630 -1.89 -10.31 16.59
CA VAL A 630 -0.45 -10.50 16.51
C VAL A 630 0.07 -9.73 15.30
N VAL A 631 1.18 -9.03 15.48
CA VAL A 631 1.77 -8.16 14.46
C VAL A 631 3.14 -8.69 14.10
N LEU A 632 3.36 -8.95 12.80
CA LEU A 632 4.66 -9.25 12.23
C LEU A 632 5.34 -7.93 11.84
N ASP A 633 6.47 -7.63 12.47
CA ASP A 633 7.20 -6.38 12.25
C ASP A 633 7.75 -6.33 10.82
N GLU A 634 7.66 -5.16 10.20
CA GLU A 634 8.03 -4.88 8.80
C GLU A 634 7.35 -5.73 7.71
N ALA A 635 6.45 -6.64 8.08
CA ALA A 635 5.83 -7.55 7.12
C ALA A 635 4.68 -6.87 6.35
N GLY A 636 4.58 -7.16 5.06
CA GLY A 636 3.46 -6.78 4.18
C GLY A 636 2.40 -7.89 4.04
N HIS A 637 1.44 -7.70 3.14
CA HIS A 637 0.21 -8.51 3.04
C HIS A 637 0.42 -10.03 3.01
N PHE A 638 1.30 -10.54 2.14
CA PHE A 638 1.52 -11.99 1.97
C PHE A 638 2.65 -12.56 2.84
N PHE A 639 2.73 -12.13 4.10
CA PHE A 639 3.74 -12.61 5.06
C PHE A 639 3.77 -14.13 5.22
N LEU A 640 2.68 -14.85 4.90
CA LEU A 640 2.64 -16.31 4.92
C LEU A 640 3.69 -16.98 4.00
N LYS A 641 4.19 -16.26 2.97
CA LYS A 641 5.15 -16.79 2.01
C LYS A 641 6.60 -16.73 2.50
N TYR A 642 6.97 -15.62 3.16
CA TYR A 642 8.37 -15.30 3.49
C TYR A 642 8.64 -15.15 4.99
N ARG A 643 7.60 -15.13 5.84
CA ARG A 643 7.70 -15.16 7.32
C ARG A 643 7.00 -16.40 7.88
N ALA A 644 7.10 -17.52 7.16
CA ALA A 644 6.35 -18.74 7.44
C ALA A 644 6.71 -19.37 8.79
N ALA A 645 7.96 -19.22 9.24
CA ALA A 645 8.42 -19.79 10.50
C ALA A 645 7.98 -18.96 11.72
N GLU A 646 7.97 -17.63 11.64
CA GLU A 646 7.29 -16.79 12.64
C GLU A 646 5.80 -17.08 12.67
N LEU A 647 5.18 -17.26 11.50
CA LEU A 647 3.77 -17.65 11.43
C LEU A 647 3.53 -19.02 12.08
N ALA A 648 4.41 -20.00 11.89
CA ALA A 648 4.34 -21.32 12.52
C ALA A 648 4.40 -21.21 14.05
N GLU A 649 5.32 -20.39 14.57
CA GLU A 649 5.41 -20.10 16.01
C GLU A 649 4.13 -19.45 16.54
N ILE A 650 3.60 -18.45 15.83
CA ILE A 650 2.38 -17.74 16.21
C ILE A 650 1.19 -18.70 16.31
N VAL A 651 0.93 -19.49 15.26
CA VAL A 651 -0.26 -20.35 15.19
C VAL A 651 -0.19 -21.55 16.14
N THR A 652 1.00 -21.93 16.62
CA THR A 652 1.18 -23.05 17.55
C THR A 652 1.21 -22.61 19.02
N THR A 653 1.62 -21.37 19.33
CA THR A 653 1.92 -20.95 20.72
C THR A 653 0.97 -19.90 21.29
N VAL A 654 0.50 -18.92 20.50
CA VAL A 654 -0.14 -17.70 21.03
C VAL A 654 -1.45 -17.99 21.76
N HIS A 655 -2.31 -18.80 21.16
CA HIS A 655 -3.61 -19.16 21.73
C HIS A 655 -3.51 -19.96 23.04
N ASN A 656 -2.40 -20.68 23.24
CA ASN A 656 -2.12 -21.47 24.44
C ASN A 656 -1.48 -20.65 25.57
N GLY A 657 -1.20 -19.36 25.35
CA GLY A 657 -0.53 -18.49 26.31
C GLY A 657 0.93 -18.86 26.59
N ARG A 658 1.53 -19.71 25.75
CA ARG A 658 2.91 -20.21 25.88
C ARG A 658 3.93 -19.40 25.06
N ALA A 659 3.50 -18.31 24.44
CA ALA A 659 4.32 -17.52 23.53
C ALA A 659 5.21 -16.53 24.30
N GLU A 660 6.53 -16.68 24.19
CA GLU A 660 7.48 -15.61 24.47
C GLU A 660 7.76 -14.84 23.16
N PRO A 661 7.56 -13.52 23.08
CA PRO A 661 7.76 -12.78 21.83
C PRO A 661 9.22 -12.86 21.35
N GLY A 662 9.45 -13.42 20.17
CA GLY A 662 10.76 -13.43 19.51
C GLY A 662 11.07 -12.13 18.74
N PRO A 663 12.31 -11.94 18.25
CA PRO A 663 12.65 -10.79 17.40
C PRO A 663 11.87 -10.84 16.09
N GLY A 664 11.04 -9.81 15.83
CA GLY A 664 10.35 -9.61 14.55
C GLY A 664 8.84 -9.87 14.53
N TRP A 665 8.22 -10.23 15.66
CA TRP A 665 6.77 -10.22 15.83
C TRP A 665 6.37 -10.00 17.30
N ARG A 666 5.15 -9.49 17.52
CA ARG A 666 4.64 -9.20 18.87
C ARG A 666 3.15 -9.50 18.98
N VAL A 667 2.73 -10.05 20.11
CA VAL A 667 1.31 -10.04 20.49
C VAL A 667 0.95 -8.61 20.85
N HIS A 668 0.14 -7.96 20.04
CA HIS A 668 -0.22 -6.56 20.28
C HIS A 668 -1.31 -6.45 21.34
N ALA A 669 -2.34 -7.28 21.26
CA ALA A 669 -3.38 -7.35 22.28
C ALA A 669 -4.16 -8.68 22.23
N MET A 670 -4.58 -9.16 23.40
CA MET A 670 -5.64 -10.15 23.56
C MET A 670 -6.76 -9.50 24.36
N SER A 671 -8.00 -9.63 23.89
CA SER A 671 -9.20 -9.16 24.56
C SER A 671 -10.11 -10.36 24.77
N ASP A 672 -10.19 -10.81 26.01
CA ASP A 672 -11.39 -11.49 26.47
C ASP A 672 -12.54 -10.49 26.42
N SER A 673 -13.76 -10.96 26.34
CA SER A 673 -14.93 -10.13 26.56
C SER A 673 -15.25 -10.13 28.05
N PRO A 674 -14.75 -9.20 28.89
CA PRO A 674 -15.46 -8.87 30.10
C PRO A 674 -16.73 -8.12 29.69
N GLY A 675 -17.80 -8.22 30.49
CA GLY A 675 -18.89 -7.26 30.39
C GLY A 675 -18.31 -5.84 30.28
N ALA A 676 -18.71 -5.14 29.21
CA ALA A 676 -18.26 -3.80 28.81
C ALA A 676 -16.76 -3.66 28.43
N ALA A 677 -16.54 -3.26 27.18
CA ALA A 677 -15.37 -2.48 26.76
C ALA A 677 -15.04 -1.38 27.79
N PRO A 678 -13.83 -0.79 27.83
CA PRO A 678 -13.65 0.50 28.52
C PRO A 678 -14.80 1.39 28.07
N ALA A 679 -15.62 1.87 29.02
CA ALA A 679 -16.90 2.53 28.79
C ALA A 679 -16.73 3.93 28.15
N GLY A 680 -15.87 4.02 27.16
CA GLY A 680 -15.80 5.07 26.18
C GLY A 680 -16.84 4.81 25.09
N PRO A 681 -17.59 5.83 24.67
CA PRO A 681 -18.46 5.73 23.50
C PRO A 681 -17.63 5.30 22.30
N GLN A 682 -18.10 4.35 21.52
CA GLN A 682 -17.47 4.02 20.23
C GLN A 682 -18.02 4.92 19.11
N PRO A 683 -17.27 5.17 18.03
CA PRO A 683 -17.83 5.79 16.84
C PRO A 683 -19.00 4.95 16.31
N GLY A 684 -20.11 5.60 15.97
CA GLY A 684 -21.30 4.93 15.49
C GLY A 684 -22.33 5.90 14.94
N MET A 685 -22.95 5.53 13.81
CA MET A 685 -23.91 6.37 13.10
C MET A 685 -25.06 6.84 14.00
N ARG A 686 -25.55 5.99 14.92
CA ARG A 686 -26.61 6.35 15.88
C ARG A 686 -26.25 7.56 16.75
N ARG A 687 -25.01 7.63 17.25
CA ARG A 687 -24.55 8.74 18.11
C ARG A 687 -24.42 10.02 17.29
N PHE A 688 -23.86 9.91 16.10
CA PHE A 688 -23.78 11.02 15.16
C PHE A 688 -25.17 11.55 14.78
N LEU A 689 -26.12 10.67 14.45
CA LEU A 689 -27.49 11.08 14.10
C LEU A 689 -28.19 11.79 15.26
N ALA A 690 -27.98 11.36 16.51
CA ALA A 690 -28.50 12.07 17.67
C ALA A 690 -27.93 13.50 17.76
N VAL A 691 -26.62 13.67 17.64
CA VAL A 691 -25.98 15.00 17.63
C VAL A 691 -26.47 15.83 16.43
N ALA A 692 -26.53 15.25 15.24
CA ALA A 692 -26.98 15.92 14.03
C ALA A 692 -28.43 16.40 14.12
N ALA A 693 -29.32 15.61 14.75
CA ALA A 693 -30.70 16.01 15.00
C ALA A 693 -30.79 17.24 15.93
N GLY A 694 -30.03 17.26 17.02
CA GLY A 694 -29.97 18.43 17.91
C GLY A 694 -29.45 19.68 17.21
N GLN A 695 -28.41 19.52 16.38
CA GLN A 695 -27.82 20.62 15.60
C GLN A 695 -28.75 21.12 14.49
N LEU A 696 -29.57 20.26 13.88
CA LEU A 696 -30.59 20.65 12.91
C LEU A 696 -31.61 21.61 13.53
N VAL A 697 -32.04 21.35 14.76
CA VAL A 697 -33.02 22.19 15.47
C VAL A 697 -32.44 23.60 15.68
N SER A 698 -31.21 23.71 16.19
CA SER A 698 -30.54 25.01 16.37
C SER A 698 -30.25 25.73 15.05
N MET A 699 -29.84 24.99 14.01
CA MET A 699 -29.62 25.59 12.68
C MET A 699 -30.91 26.17 12.10
N THR A 700 -32.05 25.51 12.33
CA THR A 700 -33.36 25.99 11.87
C THR A 700 -33.79 27.23 12.63
N GLY A 701 -33.64 27.24 13.96
CA GLY A 701 -33.91 28.42 14.81
C GLY A 701 -33.08 29.63 14.37
N SER A 702 -31.78 29.44 14.21
CA SER A 702 -30.89 30.54 13.81
C SER A 702 -31.14 31.03 12.40
N ALA A 703 -31.53 30.16 11.46
CA ALA A 703 -31.89 30.58 10.12
C ALA A 703 -33.18 31.43 10.10
N LEU A 704 -34.14 31.16 10.98
CA LEU A 704 -35.33 32.00 11.17
C LEU A 704 -34.96 33.37 11.74
N THR A 705 -34.06 33.42 12.73
CA THR A 705 -33.58 34.68 13.33
C THR A 705 -32.74 35.50 12.35
N GLU A 706 -31.82 34.86 11.64
CA GLU A 706 -31.01 35.49 10.58
C GLU A 706 -31.87 36.10 9.48
N PHE A 707 -33.08 35.57 9.26
CA PHE A 707 -34.06 36.17 8.35
C PHE A 707 -34.87 37.29 9.01
N ALA A 708 -35.38 37.09 10.23
CA ALA A 708 -36.31 38.00 10.88
C ALA A 708 -35.65 39.31 11.37
N VAL A 709 -34.44 39.25 11.91
CA VAL A 709 -33.76 40.42 12.50
C VAL A 709 -33.40 41.49 11.45
N PRO A 710 -32.79 41.17 10.29
CA PRO A 710 -32.56 42.18 9.25
C PRO A 710 -33.85 42.82 8.76
N VAL A 711 -34.90 42.02 8.56
CA VAL A 711 -36.21 42.51 8.13
C VAL A 711 -36.76 43.50 9.17
N TRP A 712 -36.68 43.18 10.46
CA TRP A 712 -37.08 44.09 11.52
C TRP A 712 -36.25 45.39 11.54
N ILE A 713 -34.93 45.33 11.38
CA ILE A 713 -34.05 46.52 11.29
C ILE A 713 -34.52 47.41 10.13
N TYR A 714 -34.78 46.82 8.97
CA TYR A 714 -35.24 47.57 7.80
C TYR A 714 -36.61 48.21 8.05
N LEU A 715 -37.58 47.45 8.57
CA LEU A 715 -38.92 47.96 8.87
C LEU A 715 -38.90 49.07 9.95
N THR A 716 -37.98 49.00 10.89
CA THR A 716 -37.86 49.96 12.01
C THR A 716 -37.10 51.23 11.62
N THR A 717 -36.12 51.13 10.71
CA THR A 717 -35.21 52.24 10.39
C THR A 717 -35.37 52.84 9.01
N GLY A 718 -36.03 52.14 8.08
CA GLY A 718 -36.04 52.46 6.65
C GLY A 718 -34.65 52.44 5.98
N SER A 719 -33.60 52.01 6.69
CA SER A 719 -32.22 52.16 6.24
C SER A 719 -31.67 50.85 5.66
N VAL A 720 -31.51 50.83 4.34
CA VAL A 720 -30.85 49.74 3.61
C VAL A 720 -29.39 49.59 4.05
N ALA A 721 -28.71 50.68 4.42
CA ALA A 721 -27.34 50.63 4.93
C ALA A 721 -27.24 49.89 6.27
N ARG A 722 -28.19 50.12 7.19
CA ARG A 722 -28.26 49.41 8.48
C ARG A 722 -28.64 47.95 8.33
N PHE A 723 -29.46 47.63 7.32
CA PHE A 723 -29.76 46.27 6.90
C PHE A 723 -28.52 45.56 6.35
N ALA A 724 -27.76 46.20 5.46
CA ALA A 724 -26.54 45.63 4.88
C ALA A 724 -25.43 45.43 5.93
N LEU A 725 -25.34 46.33 6.92
CA LEU A 725 -24.38 46.23 8.02
C LEU A 725 -24.59 44.95 8.84
N PHE A 726 -25.82 44.46 8.99
CA PHE A 726 -26.12 43.18 9.62
C PHE A 726 -25.41 42.02 8.89
N ALA A 727 -25.56 41.94 7.56
CA ALA A 727 -24.95 40.86 6.79
C ALA A 727 -23.41 40.85 6.89
N VAL A 728 -22.79 42.04 6.90
CA VAL A 728 -21.33 42.19 7.06
C VAL A 728 -20.87 41.73 8.45
N LEU A 729 -21.54 42.20 9.51
CA LEU A 729 -21.21 41.83 10.90
C LEU A 729 -21.56 40.37 11.23
N GLY A 730 -22.43 39.73 10.48
CA GLY A 730 -22.69 38.29 10.59
C GLY A 730 -21.53 37.42 10.08
N ILE A 731 -20.69 37.93 9.16
CA ILE A 731 -19.67 37.14 8.46
C ILE A 731 -18.24 37.51 8.88
N VAL A 732 -17.91 38.81 8.90
CA VAL A 732 -16.53 39.29 9.06
C VAL A 732 -15.90 38.91 10.41
N PRO A 733 -16.57 39.08 11.57
CA PRO A 733 -15.99 38.72 12.85
C PRO A 733 -15.65 37.22 12.94
N GLY A 734 -16.57 36.35 12.51
CA GLY A 734 -16.34 34.92 12.42
C GLY A 734 -15.16 34.56 11.52
N MET A 735 -15.06 35.18 10.34
CA MET A 735 -13.94 34.99 9.43
C MET A 735 -12.59 35.36 10.07
N LEU A 736 -12.51 36.50 10.77
CA LEU A 736 -11.29 36.95 11.45
C LEU A 736 -10.88 36.04 12.60
N VAL A 737 -11.85 35.47 13.32
CA VAL A 737 -11.61 34.59 14.46
C VAL A 737 -11.44 33.12 14.05
N ALA A 738 -11.79 32.73 12.81
CA ALA A 738 -11.71 31.34 12.35
C ALA A 738 -10.35 30.66 12.62
N PRO A 739 -9.17 31.27 12.36
CA PRO A 739 -7.88 30.65 12.67
C PRO A 739 -7.69 30.35 14.16
N LEU A 740 -8.10 31.28 15.02
CA LEU A 740 -8.10 31.12 16.48
C LEU A 740 -9.07 29.99 16.89
N ALA A 741 -10.28 29.99 16.35
CA ALA A 741 -11.27 28.95 16.61
C ALA A 741 -10.78 27.56 16.19
N GLY A 742 -10.15 27.44 15.02
CA GLY A 742 -9.56 26.18 14.53
C GLY A 742 -8.46 25.65 15.46
N ALA A 743 -7.58 26.52 15.96
CA ALA A 743 -6.56 26.15 16.93
C ALA A 743 -7.18 25.66 18.26
N VAL A 744 -8.19 26.37 18.77
CA VAL A 744 -8.89 25.99 20.00
C VAL A 744 -9.65 24.66 19.85
N VAL A 745 -10.27 24.41 18.70
CA VAL A 745 -10.96 23.14 18.38
C VAL A 745 -10.01 21.95 18.38
N ASP A 746 -8.79 22.12 17.87
CA ASP A 746 -7.77 21.06 17.88
C ASP A 746 -7.08 20.90 19.24
N ARG A 747 -7.10 21.94 20.09
CA ARG A 747 -6.48 21.97 21.43
C ARG A 747 -7.38 21.44 22.53
N SER A 748 -8.69 21.61 22.37
CA SER A 748 -9.70 21.33 23.40
C SER A 748 -10.62 20.17 23.00
N SER A 749 -11.40 19.66 23.95
CA SER A 749 -12.47 18.71 23.65
C SER A 749 -13.47 19.33 22.68
N ARG A 750 -13.66 18.73 21.49
CA ARG A 750 -14.62 19.20 20.47
C ARG A 750 -16.03 19.32 21.04
N ARG A 751 -16.44 18.38 21.90
CA ARG A 751 -17.71 18.43 22.65
C ARG A 751 -17.81 19.67 23.53
N THR A 752 -16.75 20.03 24.25
CA THR A 752 -16.75 21.20 25.13
C THR A 752 -16.81 22.49 24.31
N VAL A 753 -16.08 22.58 23.20
CA VAL A 753 -16.12 23.75 22.32
C VAL A 753 -17.52 23.91 21.70
N MET A 754 -18.16 22.80 21.28
CA MET A 754 -19.56 22.84 20.82
C MET A 754 -20.50 23.37 21.91
N LEU A 755 -20.45 22.84 23.14
CA LEU A 755 -21.30 23.28 24.24
C LEU A 755 -21.13 24.76 24.58
N VAL A 756 -19.89 25.25 24.62
CA VAL A 756 -19.61 26.67 24.88
C VAL A 756 -20.09 27.55 23.74
N GLY A 757 -19.89 27.10 22.48
CA GLY A 757 -20.40 27.80 21.29
C GLY A 757 -21.92 27.89 21.28
N ASP A 758 -22.62 26.77 21.49
CA ASP A 758 -24.09 26.71 21.56
C ASP A 758 -24.64 27.55 22.73
N ALA A 759 -23.98 27.52 23.90
CA ALA A 759 -24.37 28.35 25.05
C ALA A 759 -24.14 29.84 24.82
N ALA A 760 -23.03 30.24 24.20
CA ALA A 760 -22.77 31.64 23.87
C ALA A 760 -23.74 32.17 22.80
N ALA A 761 -24.05 31.36 21.78
CA ALA A 761 -25.05 31.70 20.77
C ALA A 761 -26.45 31.82 21.37
N GLY A 762 -26.89 30.83 22.16
CA GLY A 762 -28.17 30.86 22.86
C GLY A 762 -28.28 32.04 23.85
N GLY A 763 -27.21 32.34 24.60
CA GLY A 763 -27.16 33.49 25.50
C GLY A 763 -27.26 34.84 24.78
N THR A 764 -26.68 34.92 23.58
CA THR A 764 -26.82 36.10 22.71
C THR A 764 -28.26 36.29 22.25
N GLN A 765 -28.93 35.20 21.85
CA GLN A 765 -30.35 35.25 21.47
C GLN A 765 -31.25 35.58 22.67
N LEU A 766 -30.92 35.07 23.86
CA LEU A 766 -31.64 35.38 25.09
C LEU A 766 -31.51 36.86 25.46
N ALA A 767 -30.30 37.44 25.34
CA ALA A 767 -30.10 38.87 25.57
C ALA A 767 -30.89 39.73 24.58
N LEU A 768 -30.92 39.34 23.30
CA LEU A 768 -31.71 40.02 22.28
C LEU A 768 -33.22 39.93 22.57
N GLY A 769 -33.69 38.74 22.96
CA GLY A 769 -35.08 38.51 23.37
C GLY A 769 -35.47 39.30 24.62
N ALA A 770 -34.60 39.35 25.63
CA ALA A 770 -34.82 40.11 26.86
C ALA A 770 -34.91 41.62 26.59
N LEU A 771 -34.03 42.17 25.76
CA LEU A 771 -34.09 43.58 25.34
C LEU A 771 -35.38 43.86 24.56
N LEU A 772 -35.82 42.92 23.72
CA LEU A 772 -37.07 43.05 22.98
C LEU A 772 -38.30 43.02 23.90
N TRP A 773 -38.35 42.08 24.84
CA TRP A 773 -39.48 41.92 25.79
C TRP A 773 -39.57 43.05 26.81
N THR A 774 -38.44 43.65 27.19
CA THR A 774 -38.39 44.84 28.07
C THR A 774 -38.64 46.15 27.32
N HIS A 775 -38.90 46.10 26.00
CA HIS A 775 -39.06 47.26 25.12
C HIS A 775 -37.83 48.20 25.09
N GLN A 776 -36.64 47.70 25.46
CA GLN A 776 -35.38 48.46 25.45
C GLN A 776 -34.52 48.17 24.20
N LEU A 777 -34.97 47.32 23.29
CA LEU A 777 -34.20 46.97 22.10
C LEU A 777 -34.05 48.16 21.15
N GLN A 778 -32.82 48.66 21.04
CA GLN A 778 -32.39 49.61 20.02
C GLN A 778 -31.54 48.89 18.98
N VAL A 779 -31.55 49.41 17.74
CA VAL A 779 -30.84 48.80 16.60
C VAL A 779 -29.35 48.63 16.86
N TRP A 780 -28.74 49.56 17.59
CA TRP A 780 -27.31 49.47 17.90
C TRP A 780 -26.97 48.30 18.84
N HIS A 781 -27.90 47.85 19.70
CA HIS A 781 -27.69 46.67 20.56
C HIS A 781 -27.52 45.38 19.75
N ILE A 782 -28.13 45.31 18.56
CA ILE A 782 -28.09 44.13 17.69
C ILE A 782 -26.69 43.88 17.17
N TYR A 783 -25.94 44.93 16.83
CA TYR A 783 -24.62 44.80 16.20
C TYR A 783 -23.56 44.12 17.09
N PRO A 784 -23.32 44.52 18.35
CA PRO A 784 -22.37 43.82 19.22
C PRO A 784 -22.84 42.40 19.55
N LEU A 785 -24.15 42.18 19.74
CA LEU A 785 -24.70 40.83 19.92
C LEU A 785 -24.48 39.96 18.67
N LEU A 786 -24.65 40.51 17.47
CA LEU A 786 -24.40 39.79 16.22
C LEU A 786 -22.92 39.43 16.03
N VAL A 787 -22.00 40.30 16.47
CA VAL A 787 -20.56 39.98 16.51
C VAL A 787 -20.32 38.79 17.44
N CYS A 788 -20.90 38.80 18.64
CA CYS A 788 -20.81 37.67 19.58
C CYS A 788 -21.41 36.38 18.99
N LEU A 789 -22.56 36.46 18.32
CA LEU A 789 -23.19 35.33 17.65
C LEU A 789 -22.32 34.76 16.53
N SER A 790 -21.76 35.62 15.67
CA SER A 790 -20.88 35.24 14.57
C SER A 790 -19.63 34.51 15.08
N VAL A 791 -19.03 35.01 16.16
CA VAL A 791 -17.89 34.35 16.81
C VAL A 791 -18.31 33.00 17.39
N ALA A 792 -19.39 32.94 18.18
CA ALA A 792 -19.87 31.71 18.81
C ALA A 792 -20.16 30.61 17.78
N LEU A 793 -20.88 30.95 16.70
CA LEU A 793 -21.21 30.04 15.60
C LEU A 793 -19.97 29.54 14.87
N THR A 794 -18.91 30.35 14.77
CA THR A 794 -17.66 29.94 14.12
C THR A 794 -16.97 28.81 14.91
N PHE A 795 -16.88 28.94 16.24
CA PHE A 795 -16.35 27.88 17.10
C PHE A 795 -17.22 26.62 17.03
N GLN A 796 -18.54 26.79 17.12
CA GLN A 796 -19.51 25.71 17.07
C GLN A 796 -19.41 24.91 15.75
N ARG A 797 -19.44 25.57 14.59
CA ARG A 797 -19.42 24.90 13.28
C ARG A 797 -18.10 24.17 13.02
N LEU A 798 -16.98 24.79 13.37
CA LEU A 798 -15.66 24.15 13.25
C LEU A 798 -15.52 22.94 14.16
N ALA A 799 -16.02 23.03 15.40
CA ALA A 799 -16.03 21.93 16.34
C ALA A 799 -16.91 20.77 15.85
N TYR A 800 -18.11 21.07 15.33
CA TYR A 800 -19.03 20.08 14.79
C TYR A 800 -18.47 19.37 13.55
N GLY A 801 -17.99 20.12 12.56
CA GLY A 801 -17.40 19.55 11.34
C GLY A 801 -16.15 18.69 11.61
N SER A 802 -15.36 19.08 12.61
CA SER A 802 -14.21 18.31 13.08
C SER A 802 -14.62 17.11 13.94
N ALA A 803 -15.79 17.11 14.59
CA ALA A 803 -16.24 16.00 15.43
C ALA A 803 -16.79 14.82 14.62
N VAL A 804 -17.23 15.02 13.37
CA VAL A 804 -17.81 13.95 12.53
C VAL A 804 -16.90 12.70 12.45
N PRO A 805 -15.58 12.81 12.23
CA PRO A 805 -14.68 11.66 12.19
C PRO A 805 -14.40 11.01 13.56
N GLN A 806 -14.74 11.68 14.67
CA GLN A 806 -14.74 11.07 16.00
C GLN A 806 -16.02 10.26 16.22
N LEU A 807 -17.15 10.73 15.69
CA LEU A 807 -18.46 10.15 15.93
C LEU A 807 -18.82 9.05 14.92
N VAL A 808 -18.18 9.03 13.74
CA VAL A 808 -18.54 8.14 12.63
C VAL A 808 -17.31 7.39 12.09
N PRO A 809 -17.39 6.07 11.85
CA PRO A 809 -16.33 5.32 11.19
C PRO A 809 -15.97 5.90 9.81
N LYS A 810 -14.69 5.86 9.43
CA LYS A 810 -14.17 6.45 8.18
C LYS A 810 -14.97 6.08 6.92
N ARG A 811 -15.44 4.83 6.82
CA ARG A 811 -16.22 4.33 5.67
C ARG A 811 -17.58 5.01 5.48
N TYR A 812 -18.11 5.67 6.52
CA TYR A 812 -19.42 6.32 6.49
C TYR A 812 -19.32 7.86 6.49
N LEU A 813 -18.11 8.45 6.42
CA LEU A 813 -17.94 9.90 6.48
C LEU A 813 -18.69 10.64 5.36
N GLY A 814 -18.70 10.08 4.16
CA GLY A 814 -19.46 10.64 3.04
C GLY A 814 -20.96 10.72 3.31
N HIS A 815 -21.53 9.65 3.89
CA HIS A 815 -22.95 9.60 4.27
C HIS A 815 -23.25 10.56 5.43
N ALA A 816 -22.36 10.62 6.43
CA ALA A 816 -22.50 11.52 7.57
C ALA A 816 -22.44 13.00 7.12
N ASN A 817 -21.52 13.36 6.24
CA ASN A 817 -21.48 14.69 5.66
C ASN A 817 -22.73 14.97 4.82
N GLY A 818 -23.30 13.95 4.15
CA GLY A 818 -24.62 14.05 3.53
C GLY A 818 -25.73 14.45 4.51
N VAL A 819 -25.77 13.84 5.70
CA VAL A 819 -26.73 14.19 6.75
C VAL A 819 -26.52 15.63 7.25
N VAL A 820 -25.26 16.06 7.41
CA VAL A 820 -24.95 17.46 7.78
C VAL A 820 -25.49 18.43 6.73
N GLN A 821 -25.27 18.14 5.45
CA GLN A 821 -25.78 18.95 4.35
C GLN A 821 -27.31 18.92 4.29
N LEU A 822 -27.94 17.77 4.52
CA LEU A 822 -29.39 17.61 4.57
C LEU A 822 -30.01 18.47 5.66
N ALA A 823 -29.40 18.53 6.85
CA ALA A 823 -29.86 19.38 7.95
C ALA A 823 -29.86 20.87 7.55
N GLY A 824 -28.80 21.34 6.87
CA GLY A 824 -28.77 22.68 6.30
C GLY A 824 -29.86 22.91 5.25
N GLY A 825 -30.11 21.91 4.40
CA GLY A 825 -31.19 21.95 3.40
C GLY A 825 -32.58 22.06 4.01
N VAL A 826 -32.86 21.35 5.10
CA VAL A 826 -34.13 21.45 5.84
C VAL A 826 -34.33 22.87 6.38
N ALA A 827 -33.30 23.47 6.98
CA ALA A 827 -33.37 24.86 7.46
C ALA A 827 -33.62 25.85 6.31
N GLN A 828 -32.89 25.75 5.20
CA GLN A 828 -33.06 26.64 4.05
C GLN A 828 -34.39 26.46 3.30
N LEU A 829 -34.94 25.24 3.28
CA LEU A 829 -36.24 24.94 2.68
C LEU A 829 -37.40 25.51 3.51
N SER A 830 -37.28 25.44 4.83
CA SER A 830 -38.34 25.83 5.77
C SER A 830 -38.42 27.34 5.98
N VAL A 831 -37.31 28.07 5.95
CA VAL A 831 -37.30 29.53 6.20
C VAL A 831 -38.21 30.32 5.25
N PRO A 832 -38.14 30.20 3.91
CA PRO A 832 -38.99 30.99 3.01
C PRO A 832 -40.49 30.71 3.15
N VAL A 833 -40.86 29.47 3.55
CA VAL A 833 -42.25 29.03 3.70
C VAL A 833 -42.84 29.47 5.03
N VAL A 834 -42.05 29.37 6.09
CA VAL A 834 -42.53 29.48 7.47
C VAL A 834 -42.18 30.84 8.09
N ALA A 835 -41.08 31.48 7.71
CA ALA A 835 -40.60 32.71 8.37
C ALA A 835 -41.54 33.90 8.19
N VAL A 836 -42.09 34.14 7.00
CA VAL A 836 -43.00 35.28 6.79
C VAL A 836 -44.31 35.09 7.56
N GLY A 837 -44.86 33.87 7.56
CA GLY A 837 -46.05 33.52 8.35
C GLY A 837 -45.81 33.56 9.85
N LEU A 838 -44.65 33.09 10.34
CA LEU A 838 -44.26 33.16 11.74
C LEU A 838 -43.98 34.59 12.20
N VAL A 839 -43.28 35.41 11.41
CA VAL A 839 -43.07 36.83 11.73
C VAL A 839 -44.43 37.53 11.88
N ALA A 840 -45.40 37.21 11.03
CA ALA A 840 -46.76 37.76 11.13
C ALA A 840 -47.57 37.20 12.31
N ALA A 841 -47.42 35.91 12.64
CA ALA A 841 -48.24 35.23 13.65
C ALA A 841 -47.70 35.37 15.09
N ILE A 842 -46.39 35.31 15.28
CA ILE A 842 -45.73 35.28 16.60
C ILE A 842 -44.73 36.42 16.80
N GLY A 843 -44.54 37.29 15.80
CA GLY A 843 -43.64 38.44 15.86
C GLY A 843 -42.16 38.07 15.99
N LEU A 844 -41.29 39.08 16.04
CA LEU A 844 -39.85 38.88 16.27
C LEU A 844 -39.60 38.21 17.63
N GLY A 845 -40.39 38.53 18.66
CA GLY A 845 -40.25 37.96 20.00
C GLY A 845 -40.50 36.45 20.04
N GLY A 846 -41.48 35.94 19.30
CA GLY A 846 -41.73 34.50 19.20
C GLY A 846 -40.62 33.75 18.47
N ILE A 847 -40.03 34.36 17.44
CA ILE A 847 -38.90 33.76 16.70
C ILE A 847 -37.64 33.69 17.57
N LEU A 848 -37.33 34.75 18.32
CA LEU A 848 -36.20 34.75 19.25
C LEU A 848 -36.41 33.72 20.38
N ALA A 849 -37.62 33.58 20.89
CA ALA A 849 -37.96 32.54 21.87
C ALA A 849 -37.72 31.13 21.31
N LEU A 850 -38.17 30.88 20.08
CA LEU A 850 -37.96 29.60 19.38
C LEU A 850 -36.47 29.32 19.21
N ASP A 851 -35.67 30.31 18.82
CA ASP A 851 -34.22 30.17 18.62
C ASP A 851 -33.50 29.87 19.94
N VAL A 852 -33.84 30.55 21.04
CA VAL A 852 -33.32 30.23 22.38
C VAL A 852 -33.64 28.80 22.78
N VAL A 853 -34.89 28.35 22.59
CA VAL A 853 -35.30 26.96 22.85
C VAL A 853 -34.50 25.99 21.96
N SER A 854 -34.25 26.36 20.70
CA SER A 854 -33.51 25.52 19.77
C SER A 854 -32.06 25.27 20.22
N TYR A 855 -31.39 26.29 20.79
CA TYR A 855 -30.07 26.13 21.40
C TYR A 855 -30.12 25.33 22.70
N ALA A 856 -31.15 25.50 23.53
CA ALA A 856 -31.33 24.69 24.73
C ALA A 856 -31.44 23.19 24.38
N VAL A 857 -32.17 22.85 23.30
CA VAL A 857 -32.24 21.48 22.77
C VAL A 857 -30.88 21.00 22.27
N ALA A 858 -30.16 21.80 21.48
CA ALA A 858 -28.83 21.44 20.99
C ALA A 858 -27.84 21.17 22.13
N ILE A 859 -27.81 22.04 23.15
CA ILE A 859 -26.99 21.89 24.36
C ILE A 859 -27.37 20.61 25.11
N ALA A 860 -28.66 20.35 25.33
CA ALA A 860 -29.14 19.16 26.01
C ALA A 860 -28.71 17.87 25.27
N VAL A 861 -28.84 17.86 23.94
CA VAL A 861 -28.43 16.72 23.10
C VAL A 861 -26.91 16.50 23.16
N VAL A 862 -26.09 17.54 22.99
CA VAL A 862 -24.61 17.42 23.04
C VAL A 862 -24.14 17.07 24.46
N ALA A 863 -24.83 17.54 25.49
CA ALA A 863 -24.57 17.17 26.88
C ALA A 863 -24.91 15.68 27.13
N ALA A 864 -26.00 15.17 26.57
CA ALA A 864 -26.40 13.77 26.69
C ALA A 864 -25.48 12.81 25.91
N VAL A 865 -24.96 13.22 24.75
CA VAL A 865 -24.09 12.38 23.91
C VAL A 865 -22.64 12.47 24.37
N ARG A 866 -22.09 11.35 24.85
CA ARG A 866 -20.66 11.22 25.14
C ARG A 866 -19.86 11.01 23.85
N PHE A 867 -18.78 11.77 23.67
CA PHE A 867 -17.89 11.65 22.50
C PHE A 867 -16.75 10.65 22.79
N PRO A 868 -16.30 9.88 21.78
CA PRO A 868 -15.12 9.02 21.92
C PRO A 868 -13.86 9.84 22.24
N ARG A 869 -13.00 9.35 23.15
CA ARG A 869 -11.72 10.00 23.51
C ARG A 869 -10.59 9.50 22.58
N THR A 870 -10.65 9.86 21.30
CA THR A 870 -9.71 9.42 20.24
C THR A 870 -8.66 10.48 19.87
N LEU A 871 -8.36 11.41 20.80
CA LEU A 871 -7.33 12.42 20.60
C LEU A 871 -6.22 12.16 21.60
N ALA A 872 -5.05 11.76 21.09
CA ALA A 872 -3.85 11.56 21.88
C ALA A 872 -3.48 12.78 22.72
N TRP A 873 -2.91 12.54 23.91
CA TRP A 873 -2.41 13.57 24.80
C TRP A 873 -1.31 14.38 24.11
N ARG A 874 -1.50 15.70 23.96
CA ARG A 874 -0.59 16.59 23.21
C ARG A 874 -0.01 17.68 24.12
N ARG A 875 1.27 17.99 23.97
CA ARG A 875 1.91 19.13 24.64
C ARG A 875 1.33 20.41 24.04
N LYS A 876 0.73 21.27 24.88
CA LYS A 876 0.13 22.53 24.46
C LYS A 876 1.23 23.46 23.93
N GLU A 877 1.15 23.82 22.65
CA GLU A 877 2.04 24.82 22.03
C GLU A 877 1.47 26.24 22.25
N PRO A 878 2.27 27.29 22.04
CA PRO A 878 1.74 28.65 21.94
C PRO A 878 0.71 28.74 20.82
N LEU A 879 -0.40 29.46 21.07
CA LEU A 879 -1.56 29.47 20.18
C LEU A 879 -1.22 30.02 18.77
N LEU A 880 -0.29 30.97 18.68
CA LEU A 880 0.22 31.48 17.40
C LEU A 880 0.98 30.41 16.60
N THR A 881 1.75 29.55 17.27
CA THR A 881 2.46 28.43 16.63
C THR A 881 1.47 27.42 16.08
N GLU A 882 0.39 27.15 16.81
CA GLU A 882 -0.66 26.23 16.38
C GLU A 882 -1.36 26.72 15.11
N ILE A 883 -1.67 28.01 15.02
CA ILE A 883 -2.23 28.65 13.83
C ILE A 883 -1.25 28.54 12.65
N ALA A 884 0.03 28.88 12.88
CA ALA A 884 1.06 28.85 11.84
C ALA A 884 1.31 27.42 11.31
N GLU A 885 1.24 26.41 12.17
CA GLU A 885 1.37 24.99 11.80
C GLU A 885 0.23 24.51 10.92
N GLY A 886 -1.00 24.96 11.15
CA GLY A 886 -2.13 24.64 10.26
C GLY A 886 -1.90 25.15 8.84
N PHE A 887 -1.39 26.39 8.72
CA PHE A 887 -1.04 26.98 7.43
C PHE A 887 0.15 26.27 6.78
N ARG A 888 1.21 25.99 7.55
CA ARG A 888 2.40 25.24 7.08
C ARG A 888 2.04 23.84 6.60
N TYR A 889 1.15 23.12 7.28
CA TYR A 889 0.73 21.78 6.88
C TYR A 889 0.05 21.80 5.51
N SER A 890 -0.97 22.67 5.36
CA SER A 890 -1.71 22.81 4.11
C SER A 890 -0.84 23.34 2.96
N TRP A 891 0.09 24.24 3.24
CA TRP A 891 0.99 24.82 2.25
C TRP A 891 2.25 23.97 1.96
N GLY A 892 2.65 23.07 2.86
CA GLY A 892 3.80 22.20 2.66
C GLY A 892 3.55 21.17 1.57
N ASN A 893 2.34 20.60 1.53
CA ASN A 893 1.96 19.59 0.54
C ASN A 893 1.56 20.23 -0.81
N ARG A 894 2.27 19.86 -1.88
CA ARG A 894 2.04 20.40 -3.24
C ARG A 894 0.62 20.14 -3.76
N SER A 895 0.01 19.01 -3.42
CA SER A 895 -1.35 18.65 -3.84
C SER A 895 -2.41 19.42 -3.06
N PHE A 896 -2.23 19.60 -1.74
CA PHE A 896 -3.12 20.45 -0.94
C PHE A 896 -3.04 21.91 -1.33
N ARG A 897 -1.84 22.44 -1.60
CA ARG A 897 -1.67 23.78 -2.19
C ARG A 897 -2.44 23.95 -3.49
N ALA A 898 -2.31 23.00 -4.41
CA ALA A 898 -3.02 23.05 -5.70
C ALA A 898 -4.54 23.06 -5.48
N MET A 899 -5.05 22.24 -4.56
CA MET A 899 -6.47 22.21 -4.18
C MET A 899 -6.93 23.56 -3.61
N LEU A 900 -6.19 24.13 -2.65
CA LEU A 900 -6.54 25.42 -2.02
C LEU A 900 -6.49 26.59 -3.01
N LEU A 901 -5.47 26.66 -3.88
CA LEU A 901 -5.37 27.69 -4.91
C LEU A 901 -6.51 27.58 -5.93
N TRP A 902 -6.88 26.35 -6.31
CA TRP A 902 -8.01 26.12 -7.19
C TRP A 902 -9.34 26.56 -6.55
N PHE A 903 -9.57 26.23 -5.27
CA PHE A 903 -10.75 26.71 -4.55
C PHE A 903 -10.76 28.22 -4.36
N ALA A 904 -9.62 28.84 -4.06
CA ALA A 904 -9.53 30.30 -3.95
C ALA A 904 -9.90 30.98 -5.27
N GLY A 905 -9.37 30.50 -6.40
CA GLY A 905 -9.72 31.00 -7.74
C GLY A 905 -11.19 30.77 -8.09
N LEU A 906 -11.74 29.60 -7.76
CA LEU A 906 -13.16 29.28 -7.97
C LEU A 906 -14.08 30.21 -7.18
N ASN A 907 -13.78 30.47 -5.90
CA ASN A 907 -14.66 31.24 -5.03
C ASN A 907 -14.80 32.71 -5.45
N VAL A 908 -13.80 33.30 -6.12
CA VAL A 908 -13.88 34.68 -6.67
C VAL A 908 -15.08 34.84 -7.62
N PHE A 909 -15.41 33.81 -8.40
CA PHE A 909 -16.53 33.81 -9.34
C PHE A 909 -17.82 33.23 -8.75
N LEU A 910 -17.69 32.29 -7.80
CA LEU A 910 -18.83 31.69 -7.11
C LEU A 910 -19.60 32.73 -6.27
N SER A 911 -18.88 33.58 -5.51
CA SER A 911 -19.50 34.51 -4.56
C SER A 911 -20.45 35.53 -5.23
N PRO A 912 -20.08 36.20 -6.34
CA PRO A 912 -21.01 37.07 -7.06
C PRO A 912 -22.28 36.35 -7.53
N LEU A 913 -22.15 35.14 -8.07
CA LEU A 913 -23.30 34.36 -8.58
C LEU A 913 -24.30 33.98 -7.50
N LEU A 914 -23.87 33.75 -6.27
CA LEU A 914 -24.79 33.48 -5.17
C LEU A 914 -25.55 34.74 -4.75
N MET A 915 -24.93 35.91 -4.86
CA MET A 915 -25.54 37.17 -4.43
C MET A 915 -26.40 37.85 -5.50
N LEU A 916 -26.17 37.53 -6.78
CA LEU A 916 -26.91 38.11 -7.89
C LEU A 916 -28.29 37.48 -8.13
N VAL A 917 -28.62 36.36 -7.47
CA VAL A 917 -29.92 35.67 -7.67
C VAL A 917 -31.05 36.62 -7.29
N THR A 918 -30.99 37.20 -6.09
CA THR A 918 -32.02 38.10 -5.57
C THR A 918 -32.27 39.32 -6.46
N PRO A 919 -31.26 40.14 -6.82
CA PRO A 919 -31.47 41.28 -7.71
C PRO A 919 -31.87 40.87 -9.13
N LEU A 920 -31.38 39.73 -9.65
CA LEU A 920 -31.84 39.22 -10.95
C LEU A 920 -33.33 38.91 -10.93
N VAL A 921 -33.83 38.16 -9.93
CA VAL A 921 -35.25 37.85 -9.84
C VAL A 921 -36.10 39.11 -9.68
N LEU A 922 -35.67 40.05 -8.82
CA LEU A 922 -36.39 41.32 -8.63
C LEU A 922 -36.40 42.22 -9.87
N SER A 923 -35.42 42.06 -10.78
CA SER A 923 -35.39 42.82 -12.04
C SER A 923 -36.41 42.34 -13.08
N ILE A 924 -36.88 41.09 -12.98
CA ILE A 924 -37.78 40.46 -13.97
C ILE A 924 -39.08 39.90 -13.35
N GLY A 925 -39.29 40.09 -12.05
CA GLY A 925 -40.37 39.42 -11.32
C GLY A 925 -40.74 40.08 -9.99
N THR A 926 -41.74 39.50 -9.32
CA THR A 926 -42.29 40.02 -8.07
C THR A 926 -41.67 39.38 -6.83
N LEU A 927 -41.87 39.98 -5.65
CA LEU A 927 -41.42 39.43 -4.36
C LEU A 927 -41.96 38.00 -4.12
N HIS A 928 -43.18 37.70 -4.56
CA HIS A 928 -43.76 36.36 -4.49
C HIS A 928 -42.98 35.35 -5.36
N GLN A 929 -42.53 35.77 -6.55
CA GLN A 929 -41.72 34.92 -7.44
C GLN A 929 -40.31 34.71 -6.90
N LEU A 930 -39.72 35.71 -6.23
CA LEU A 930 -38.49 35.54 -5.46
C LEU A 930 -38.64 34.47 -4.38
N GLY A 931 -39.75 34.47 -3.63
CA GLY A 931 -40.05 33.43 -2.65
C GLY A 931 -40.11 32.02 -3.27
N ARG A 932 -40.76 31.87 -4.43
CA ARG A 932 -40.84 30.59 -5.16
C ARG A 932 -39.47 30.10 -5.66
N ILE A 933 -38.63 31.00 -6.16
CA ILE A 933 -37.27 30.67 -6.63
C ILE A 933 -36.37 30.30 -5.44
N ALA A 934 -36.44 31.04 -4.33
CA ALA A 934 -35.72 30.72 -3.10
C ALA A 934 -36.16 29.36 -2.52
N PHE A 935 -37.46 29.06 -2.54
CA PHE A 935 -37.96 27.74 -2.17
C PHE A 935 -37.40 26.64 -3.09
N GLY A 936 -37.43 26.83 -4.40
CA GLY A 936 -36.83 25.90 -5.37
C GLY A 936 -35.33 25.68 -5.14
N ALA A 937 -34.58 26.74 -4.85
CA ALA A 937 -33.17 26.64 -4.45
C ALA A 937 -32.99 25.82 -3.15
N GLY A 938 -33.87 26.01 -2.16
CA GLY A 938 -33.92 25.22 -0.93
C GLY A 938 -34.19 23.73 -1.18
N VAL A 939 -35.08 23.39 -2.13
CA VAL A 939 -35.30 21.99 -2.56
C VAL A 939 -34.02 21.41 -3.17
N GLY A 940 -33.27 22.21 -3.93
CA GLY A 940 -31.96 21.82 -4.46
C GLY A 940 -30.98 21.41 -3.36
N VAL A 941 -30.85 22.22 -2.31
CA VAL A 941 -29.97 21.91 -1.16
C VAL A 941 -30.43 20.64 -0.44
N PHE A 942 -31.74 20.52 -0.18
CA PHE A 942 -32.31 19.33 0.44
C PHE A 942 -32.00 18.06 -0.37
N LEU A 943 -32.25 18.07 -1.69
CA LEU A 943 -31.98 16.93 -2.56
C LEU A 943 -30.48 16.63 -2.69
N GLY A 944 -29.61 17.65 -2.75
CA GLY A 944 -28.16 17.45 -2.74
C GLY A 944 -27.66 16.75 -1.46
N GLY A 945 -28.19 17.17 -0.30
CA GLY A 945 -27.93 16.51 0.98
C GLY A 945 -28.47 15.08 1.02
N LEU A 946 -29.66 14.84 0.46
CA LEU A 946 -30.27 13.51 0.37
C LEU A 946 -29.46 12.57 -0.53
N VAL A 947 -29.04 13.05 -1.70
CA VAL A 947 -28.15 12.33 -2.62
C VAL A 947 -26.89 11.90 -1.88
N LEU A 948 -26.21 12.81 -1.18
CA LEU A 948 -25.01 12.47 -0.42
C LEU A 948 -25.28 11.55 0.77
N THR A 949 -26.42 11.68 1.44
CA THR A 949 -26.78 10.83 2.58
C THR A 949 -26.89 9.36 2.15
N PHE A 950 -27.45 9.10 0.97
CA PHE A 950 -27.62 7.75 0.44
C PHE A 950 -26.44 7.26 -0.39
N TRP A 951 -25.81 8.13 -1.18
CA TRP A 951 -24.69 7.77 -2.05
C TRP A 951 -23.34 7.77 -1.30
N GLY A 952 -23.14 8.71 -0.38
CA GLY A 952 -21.89 8.90 0.34
C GLY A 952 -20.75 9.48 -0.50
N GLY A 953 -20.98 9.81 -1.78
CA GLY A 953 -19.94 10.29 -2.67
C GLY A 953 -19.02 9.19 -3.22
N PRO A 954 -18.02 9.55 -4.06
CA PRO A 954 -17.08 8.59 -4.61
C PRO A 954 -16.20 7.99 -3.51
N ARG A 955 -16.09 6.66 -3.43
CA ARG A 955 -15.16 6.00 -2.48
C ARG A 955 -13.69 6.23 -2.85
N ARG A 956 -13.39 6.39 -4.14
CA ARG A 956 -12.08 6.71 -4.72
C ARG A 956 -12.25 7.87 -5.71
N HIS A 957 -11.19 8.65 -5.95
CA HIS A 957 -11.23 9.82 -6.84
C HIS A 957 -12.27 10.88 -6.44
N ARG A 958 -12.43 11.13 -5.14
CA ARG A 958 -13.29 12.17 -4.57
C ARG A 958 -13.04 13.54 -5.20
N MET A 959 -11.78 13.89 -5.48
CA MET A 959 -11.47 15.17 -6.11
C MET A 959 -12.02 15.29 -7.54
N ARG A 960 -12.12 14.18 -8.29
CA ARG A 960 -12.83 14.18 -9.58
C ARG A 960 -14.33 14.39 -9.38
N GLY A 961 -14.90 13.84 -8.32
CA GLY A 961 -16.29 14.11 -7.92
C GLY A 961 -16.53 15.59 -7.63
N VAL A 962 -15.62 16.26 -6.91
CA VAL A 962 -15.66 17.72 -6.67
C VAL A 962 -15.62 18.49 -8.00
N LEU A 963 -14.71 18.13 -8.90
CA LEU A 963 -14.58 18.79 -10.20
C LEU A 963 -15.82 18.61 -11.08
N LEU A 964 -16.41 17.40 -11.12
CA LEU A 964 -17.65 17.12 -11.87
C LEU A 964 -18.86 17.88 -11.29
N ALA A 965 -18.99 17.92 -9.96
CA ALA A 965 -20.03 18.73 -9.32
C ALA A 965 -19.85 20.22 -9.61
N THR A 966 -18.61 20.71 -9.66
CA THR A 966 -18.29 22.10 -10.04
C THR A 966 -18.65 22.40 -11.48
N LEU A 967 -18.40 21.46 -12.40
CA LEU A 967 -18.81 21.58 -13.80
C LEU A 967 -20.34 21.68 -13.93
N ALA A 968 -21.07 20.82 -13.22
CA ALA A 968 -22.53 20.82 -13.20
C ALA A 968 -23.12 22.09 -12.56
N PHE A 969 -22.47 22.62 -11.52
CA PHE A 969 -22.77 23.94 -10.96
C PHE A 969 -22.61 25.06 -12.00
N GLY A 970 -21.46 25.10 -12.69
CA GLY A 970 -21.18 26.10 -13.73
C GLY A 970 -22.20 26.04 -14.88
N ALA A 971 -22.58 24.83 -15.32
CA ALA A 971 -23.62 24.64 -16.33
C ALA A 971 -25.00 25.15 -15.87
N SER A 972 -25.34 24.95 -14.60
CA SER A 972 -26.59 25.47 -14.01
C SER A 972 -26.58 27.00 -13.93
N ALA A 973 -25.42 27.62 -13.65
CA ALA A 973 -25.27 29.07 -13.70
C ALA A 973 -25.40 29.62 -15.14
N VAL A 974 -24.79 28.96 -16.12
CA VAL A 974 -24.94 29.34 -17.55
C VAL A 974 -26.41 29.27 -17.97
N LEU A 975 -27.14 28.24 -17.55
CA LEU A 975 -28.57 28.09 -17.84
C LEU A 975 -29.38 29.32 -17.43
N ILE A 976 -29.11 29.91 -16.25
CA ILE A 976 -29.76 31.15 -15.78
C ILE A 976 -29.52 32.31 -16.76
N GLY A 977 -28.30 32.42 -17.31
CA GLY A 977 -27.91 33.50 -18.21
C GLY A 977 -28.42 33.35 -19.65
N LEU A 978 -28.81 32.14 -20.08
CA LEU A 978 -29.23 31.86 -21.46
C LEU A 978 -30.61 32.43 -21.79
N HIS A 979 -31.54 32.46 -20.83
CA HIS A 979 -32.88 32.97 -21.08
C HIS A 979 -33.46 33.64 -19.83
N PRO A 980 -33.91 34.91 -19.91
CA PRO A 980 -34.45 35.65 -18.77
C PRO A 980 -35.91 35.28 -18.51
N SER A 981 -36.20 34.00 -18.27
CA SER A 981 -37.52 33.55 -17.80
C SER A 981 -37.41 33.02 -16.37
N LEU A 982 -38.42 33.30 -15.55
CA LEU A 982 -38.44 32.88 -14.15
C LEU A 982 -38.36 31.36 -13.98
N ALA A 983 -38.87 30.59 -14.96
CA ALA A 983 -38.78 29.14 -14.97
C ALA A 983 -37.32 28.65 -15.15
N VAL A 984 -36.57 29.29 -16.05
CA VAL A 984 -35.16 28.98 -16.30
C VAL A 984 -34.29 29.41 -15.12
N VAL A 985 -34.56 30.59 -14.54
CA VAL A 985 -33.89 31.05 -13.31
C VAL A 985 -34.17 30.08 -12.14
N ALA A 986 -35.40 29.60 -11.98
CA ALA A 986 -35.75 28.61 -10.96
C ALA A 986 -35.00 27.28 -11.14
N ALA A 987 -34.96 26.75 -12.38
CA ALA A 987 -34.25 25.51 -12.69
C ALA A 987 -32.73 25.63 -12.49
N GLY A 988 -32.14 26.74 -12.91
CA GLY A 988 -30.71 27.01 -12.72
C GLY A 988 -30.36 27.22 -11.24
N ALA A 989 -31.17 27.97 -10.48
CA ALA A 989 -30.96 28.18 -9.05
C ALA A 989 -31.09 26.86 -8.26
N PHE A 990 -32.06 26.02 -8.62
CA PHE A 990 -32.18 24.65 -8.10
C PHE A 990 -30.90 23.84 -8.37
N GLY A 991 -30.43 23.81 -9.62
CA GLY A 991 -29.24 23.07 -10.02
C GLY A 991 -27.96 23.55 -9.31
N MET A 992 -27.77 24.87 -9.23
CA MET A 992 -26.66 25.48 -8.49
C MET A 992 -26.66 25.04 -7.01
N SER A 993 -27.80 25.14 -6.33
CA SER A 993 -27.94 24.73 -4.93
C SER A 993 -27.68 23.24 -4.72
N LEU A 994 -28.17 22.38 -5.61
CA LEU A 994 -27.96 20.93 -5.54
C LEU A 994 -26.48 20.58 -5.68
N TRP A 995 -25.83 21.08 -6.71
CA TRP A 995 -24.44 20.73 -7.00
C TRP A 995 -23.45 21.36 -6.03
N LEU A 996 -23.74 22.56 -5.51
CA LEU A 996 -22.94 23.18 -4.44
C LEU A 996 -22.98 22.33 -3.16
N THR A 997 -24.15 21.79 -2.83
CA THR A 997 -24.33 20.89 -1.68
C THR A 997 -23.55 19.59 -1.85
N VAL A 998 -23.64 18.97 -3.03
CA VAL A 998 -22.89 17.75 -3.38
C VAL A 998 -21.38 18.00 -3.31
N LEU A 999 -20.91 19.11 -3.89
CA LEU A 999 -19.52 19.54 -3.87
C LEU A 999 -19.01 19.70 -2.42
N ASN A 1000 -19.74 20.43 -1.58
CA ASN A 1000 -19.35 20.71 -0.20
C ASN A 1000 -19.23 19.43 0.64
N GLY A 1001 -20.16 18.47 0.48
CA GLY A 1001 -20.09 17.20 1.20
C GLY A 1001 -18.93 16.30 0.77
N ILE A 1002 -18.64 16.23 -0.54
CA ILE A 1002 -17.47 15.48 -1.04
C ILE A 1002 -16.17 16.14 -0.56
N TYR A 1003 -16.08 17.47 -0.65
CA TYR A 1003 -14.92 18.24 -0.17
C TYR A 1003 -14.64 18.01 1.32
N THR A 1004 -15.68 18.12 2.15
CA THR A 1004 -15.58 17.87 3.60
C THR A 1004 -15.06 16.46 3.89
N THR A 1005 -15.51 15.48 3.10
CA THR A 1005 -15.04 14.09 3.19
C THR A 1005 -13.56 13.95 2.81
N ILE A 1006 -13.08 14.69 1.80
CA ILE A 1006 -11.65 14.73 1.43
C ILE A 1006 -10.82 15.23 2.61
N VAL A 1007 -11.21 16.35 3.22
CA VAL A 1007 -10.49 16.92 4.38
C VAL A 1007 -10.47 15.92 5.53
N GLN A 1008 -11.61 15.34 5.89
CA GLN A 1008 -11.74 14.41 7.02
C GLN A 1008 -10.98 13.09 6.82
N VAL A 1009 -10.80 12.65 5.57
CA VAL A 1009 -10.09 11.41 5.24
C VAL A 1009 -8.58 11.65 5.05
N LYS A 1010 -8.18 12.76 4.41
CA LYS A 1010 -6.79 13.03 4.00
C LYS A 1010 -6.00 13.86 5.00
N VAL A 1011 -6.66 14.52 5.95
CA VAL A 1011 -5.99 15.33 7.00
C VAL A 1011 -6.04 14.54 8.31
N PRO A 1012 -4.95 14.49 9.09
CA PRO A 1012 -4.98 13.97 10.45
C PRO A 1012 -5.97 14.74 11.33
N GLN A 1013 -6.73 14.05 12.17
CA GLN A 1013 -7.71 14.67 13.07
C GLN A 1013 -7.12 15.82 13.91
N ARG A 1014 -5.84 15.78 14.30
CA ARG A 1014 -5.13 16.81 15.09
C ARG A 1014 -4.93 18.15 14.38
N PHE A 1015 -5.28 18.22 13.09
CA PHE A 1015 -5.23 19.42 12.26
C PHE A 1015 -6.59 19.76 11.64
N HIS A 1016 -7.66 19.01 11.94
CA HIS A 1016 -8.97 19.21 11.31
C HIS A 1016 -9.52 20.60 11.58
N GLY A 1017 -9.52 21.06 12.83
CA GLY A 1017 -10.02 22.38 13.21
C GLY A 1017 -9.30 23.49 12.45
N ARG A 1018 -7.96 23.43 12.39
CA ARG A 1018 -7.14 24.42 11.68
C ARG A 1018 -7.31 24.38 10.17
N VAL A 1019 -7.42 23.21 9.56
CA VAL A 1019 -7.61 23.09 8.11
C VAL A 1019 -9.02 23.52 7.69
N PHE A 1020 -10.05 23.18 8.48
CA PHE A 1020 -11.41 23.70 8.27
C PHE A 1020 -11.44 25.22 8.45
N ALA A 1021 -10.75 25.77 9.46
CA ALA A 1021 -10.64 27.21 9.66
C ALA A 1021 -9.97 27.92 8.49
N LEU A 1022 -8.87 27.37 7.95
CA LEU A 1022 -8.20 27.91 6.78
C LEU A 1022 -9.13 27.90 5.56
N ASN A 1023 -9.91 26.84 5.36
CA ASN A 1023 -10.88 26.77 4.29
C ASN A 1023 -11.98 27.82 4.44
N THR A 1024 -12.53 28.00 5.64
CA THR A 1024 -13.50 29.05 5.95
C THR A 1024 -12.90 30.42 5.66
N LEU A 1025 -11.67 30.69 6.10
CA LEU A 1025 -10.99 31.96 5.83
C LEU A 1025 -10.86 32.21 4.31
N ILE A 1026 -10.41 31.22 3.54
CA ILE A 1026 -10.27 31.34 2.08
C ILE A 1026 -11.63 31.58 1.41
N ALA A 1027 -12.65 30.76 1.73
CA ALA A 1027 -13.96 30.84 1.09
C ALA A 1027 -14.69 32.17 1.39
N TRP A 1028 -14.57 32.69 2.61
CA TRP A 1028 -15.25 33.93 3.00
C TRP A 1028 -14.43 35.19 2.70
N SER A 1029 -13.10 35.12 2.65
CA SER A 1029 -12.25 36.27 2.25
C SER A 1029 -12.33 36.58 0.76
N THR A 1030 -12.71 35.60 -0.07
CA THR A 1030 -13.00 35.81 -1.48
C THR A 1030 -14.32 36.53 -1.73
N LEU A 1031 -15.23 36.57 -0.75
CA LEU A 1031 -16.53 37.26 -0.89
C LEU A 1031 -16.36 38.78 -1.08
N PRO A 1032 -15.61 39.50 -0.21
CA PRO A 1032 -15.28 40.92 -0.42
C PRO A 1032 -14.51 41.18 -1.72
N VAL A 1033 -13.64 40.27 -2.14
CA VAL A 1033 -12.88 40.39 -3.40
C VAL A 1033 -13.82 40.25 -4.61
N GLY A 1034 -14.64 39.21 -4.64
CA GLY A 1034 -15.64 39.00 -5.70
C GLY A 1034 -16.65 40.15 -5.77
N LEU A 1035 -17.10 40.67 -4.62
CA LEU A 1035 -18.04 41.80 -4.56
C LEU A 1035 -17.40 43.17 -4.76
N GLY A 1036 -16.12 43.36 -4.45
CA GLY A 1036 -15.45 44.66 -4.55
C GLY A 1036 -14.79 44.88 -5.92
N LEU A 1037 -14.20 43.83 -6.50
CA LEU A 1037 -13.48 43.89 -7.78
C LEU A 1037 -14.33 43.40 -8.96
N VAL A 1038 -15.03 42.28 -8.80
CA VAL A 1038 -15.67 41.58 -9.93
C VAL A 1038 -17.14 41.98 -10.11
N GLY A 1039 -17.89 42.20 -9.03
CA GLY A 1039 -19.30 42.58 -9.07
C GLY A 1039 -19.56 43.96 -9.70
N PRO A 1040 -19.16 45.09 -9.08
CA PRO A 1040 -19.49 46.43 -9.55
C PRO A 1040 -18.86 46.76 -10.91
N TYR A 1041 -17.60 46.40 -11.14
CA TYR A 1041 -16.90 46.67 -12.40
C TYR A 1041 -17.32 45.70 -13.50
N GLY A 1042 -17.47 44.41 -13.18
CA GLY A 1042 -17.95 43.41 -14.13
C GLY A 1042 -19.38 43.66 -14.55
N ILE A 1043 -20.30 43.90 -13.62
CA ILE A 1043 -21.71 44.15 -13.96
C ILE A 1043 -21.87 45.48 -14.71
N ARG A 1044 -21.18 46.57 -14.31
CA ARG A 1044 -21.22 47.83 -15.08
C ARG A 1044 -20.64 47.70 -16.49
N LEU A 1045 -19.58 46.91 -16.66
CA LEU A 1045 -19.02 46.60 -17.98
C LEU A 1045 -20.01 45.77 -18.81
N LEU A 1046 -20.63 44.76 -18.21
CA LEU A 1046 -21.60 43.88 -18.86
C LEU A 1046 -22.93 44.57 -19.16
N ASP A 1047 -23.37 45.53 -18.33
CA ASP A 1047 -24.53 46.39 -18.58
C ASP A 1047 -24.29 47.35 -19.75
N ARG A 1048 -23.05 47.84 -19.95
CA ARG A 1048 -22.68 48.63 -21.15
C ARG A 1048 -22.79 47.82 -22.45
N ILE A 1049 -22.56 46.51 -22.37
CA ILE A 1049 -22.58 45.61 -23.53
C ILE A 1049 -24.00 45.05 -23.77
N GLY A 1050 -24.73 44.73 -22.70
CA GLY A 1050 -26.03 44.06 -22.78
C GLY A 1050 -27.24 44.99 -22.73
N GLY A 1051 -27.09 46.24 -22.26
CA GLY A 1051 -28.19 47.13 -21.90
C GLY A 1051 -28.64 46.95 -20.43
N ALA A 1052 -29.31 47.96 -19.87
CA ALA A 1052 -29.71 47.99 -18.46
C ALA A 1052 -30.56 46.75 -18.08
N GLY A 1053 -30.12 45.98 -17.08
CA GLY A 1053 -30.81 44.78 -16.59
C GLY A 1053 -30.41 43.46 -17.28
N ARG A 1054 -29.71 43.51 -18.42
CA ARG A 1054 -29.14 42.32 -19.09
C ARG A 1054 -27.72 41.99 -18.63
N GLY A 1055 -27.01 42.92 -17.96
CA GLY A 1055 -25.67 42.67 -17.45
C GLY A 1055 -25.62 41.63 -16.34
N THR A 1056 -26.67 41.47 -15.54
CA THR A 1056 -26.77 40.42 -14.50
C THR A 1056 -26.92 39.03 -15.12
N ALA A 1057 -27.80 38.86 -16.12
CA ALA A 1057 -27.93 37.60 -16.87
C ALA A 1057 -26.63 37.24 -17.62
N LEU A 1058 -25.98 38.24 -18.23
CA LEU A 1058 -24.69 38.06 -18.90
C LEU A 1058 -23.59 37.67 -17.89
N ALA A 1059 -23.64 38.18 -16.64
CA ALA A 1059 -22.72 37.77 -15.58
C ALA A 1059 -22.89 36.29 -15.20
N TYR A 1060 -24.12 35.77 -15.16
CA TYR A 1060 -24.38 34.33 -14.97
C TYR A 1060 -23.76 33.47 -16.08
N LEU A 1061 -23.89 33.92 -17.33
CA LEU A 1061 -23.32 33.22 -18.48
C LEU A 1061 -21.79 33.23 -18.45
N VAL A 1062 -21.18 34.41 -18.25
CA VAL A 1062 -19.71 34.56 -18.24
C VAL A 1062 -19.10 33.85 -17.04
N PHE A 1063 -19.56 34.12 -15.81
CA PHE A 1063 -18.97 33.51 -14.62
C PHE A 1063 -19.29 32.01 -14.53
N GLY A 1064 -20.47 31.58 -14.97
CA GLY A 1064 -20.82 30.16 -15.09
C GLY A 1064 -19.88 29.41 -16.06
N ALA A 1065 -19.59 30.01 -17.22
CA ALA A 1065 -18.64 29.45 -18.19
C ALA A 1065 -17.21 29.42 -17.64
N VAL A 1066 -16.78 30.47 -16.92
CA VAL A 1066 -15.47 30.48 -16.24
C VAL A 1066 -15.37 29.37 -15.21
N ILE A 1067 -16.40 29.18 -14.37
CA ILE A 1067 -16.44 28.09 -13.38
C ILE A 1067 -16.36 26.71 -14.05
N ALA A 1068 -17.12 26.50 -15.14
CA ALA A 1068 -17.06 25.28 -15.93
C ALA A 1068 -15.66 25.06 -16.54
N GLY A 1069 -15.03 26.12 -17.05
CA GLY A 1069 -13.65 26.11 -17.55
C GLY A 1069 -12.63 25.74 -16.48
N PHE A 1070 -12.75 26.30 -15.26
CA PHE A 1070 -11.91 25.95 -14.11
C PHE A 1070 -12.07 24.48 -13.70
N ALA A 1071 -13.28 23.92 -13.79
CA ALA A 1071 -13.52 22.51 -13.53
C ALA A 1071 -12.89 21.61 -14.60
N LEU A 1072 -13.05 21.94 -15.89
CA LEU A 1072 -12.44 21.21 -17.01
C LEU A 1072 -10.90 21.26 -16.97
N ALA A 1073 -10.33 22.43 -16.66
CA ALA A 1073 -8.88 22.58 -16.46
C ALA A 1073 -8.38 21.73 -15.29
N GLY A 1074 -9.14 21.65 -14.19
CA GLY A 1074 -8.83 20.78 -13.06
C GLY A 1074 -8.93 19.29 -13.41
N LEU A 1075 -9.85 18.89 -14.29
CA LEU A 1075 -9.99 17.52 -14.79
C LEU A 1075 -8.86 17.13 -15.75
N ALA A 1076 -8.49 18.04 -16.65
CA ALA A 1076 -7.38 17.85 -17.59
C ALA A 1076 -6.01 17.88 -16.86
N GLY A 1077 -5.90 18.68 -15.80
CA GLY A 1077 -4.69 18.80 -15.00
C GLY A 1077 -4.37 17.54 -14.20
N GLY A 1078 -3.15 17.02 -14.35
CA GLY A 1078 -2.72 15.78 -13.68
C GLY A 1078 -2.68 15.86 -12.14
N ARG A 1079 -2.52 17.04 -11.53
CA ARG A 1079 -2.35 17.16 -10.06
C ARG A 1079 -3.66 17.08 -9.28
N LEU A 1080 -4.71 17.78 -9.72
CA LEU A 1080 -6.02 17.77 -9.06
C LEU A 1080 -6.80 16.49 -9.37
N SER A 1081 -6.80 16.06 -10.64
CA SER A 1081 -7.49 14.83 -11.06
C SER A 1081 -6.88 13.53 -10.48
N ARG A 1082 -5.61 13.57 -10.05
CA ARG A 1082 -4.87 12.50 -9.35
C ARG A 1082 -4.65 12.79 -7.86
N PHE A 1083 -5.37 13.76 -7.28
CA PHE A 1083 -5.18 14.15 -5.88
C PHE A 1083 -5.32 12.98 -4.91
N ASP A 1084 -6.39 12.19 -5.04
CA ASP A 1084 -6.65 11.05 -4.14
C ASP A 1084 -5.61 9.93 -4.24
N THR A 1085 -4.91 9.81 -5.38
CA THR A 1085 -3.80 8.88 -5.58
C THR A 1085 -2.46 9.44 -5.10
N ALA A 1086 -2.29 10.77 -5.15
CA ALA A 1086 -1.05 11.44 -4.77
C ALA A 1086 -0.95 11.74 -3.26
N VAL A 1087 -2.08 11.85 -2.57
CA VAL A 1087 -2.14 12.09 -1.13
C VAL A 1087 -2.77 10.86 -0.47
N PRO A 1088 -2.04 10.09 0.34
CA PRO A 1088 -2.60 8.94 1.06
C PRO A 1088 -3.64 9.40 2.10
N ASP A 1089 -4.51 8.48 2.51
CA ASP A 1089 -5.45 8.75 3.62
C ASP A 1089 -4.67 8.94 4.93
N ALA A 1090 -5.10 9.87 5.77
CA ALA A 1090 -4.39 10.19 7.00
C ALA A 1090 -4.46 9.02 8.01
N PRO A 1091 -3.33 8.62 8.62
CA PRO A 1091 -3.33 7.63 9.69
C PRO A 1091 -4.12 8.15 10.91
N PRO A 1092 -4.62 7.27 11.79
CA PRO A 1092 -5.28 7.67 13.04
C PRO A 1092 -4.26 8.38 13.95
N ASP A 1093 -4.66 9.48 14.59
CA ASP A 1093 -3.73 10.30 15.39
C ASP A 1093 -3.22 9.67 16.67
N ASP A 1094 -3.87 8.60 17.14
CA ASP A 1094 -3.46 7.84 18.31
C ASP A 1094 -2.05 7.22 18.15
N LEU A 1095 -1.59 7.00 16.91
CA LEU A 1095 -0.25 6.49 16.60
C LEU A 1095 0.86 7.56 16.61
N VAL A 1096 0.55 8.80 16.22
CA VAL A 1096 1.57 9.85 16.09
C VAL A 1096 1.90 10.51 17.43
N GLY A 1097 0.96 10.55 18.37
CA GLY A 1097 1.19 11.03 19.74
C GLY A 1097 2.17 10.14 20.51
N ALA A 1098 2.06 8.81 20.36
CA ALA A 1098 2.95 7.84 21.00
C ALA A 1098 4.37 7.88 20.42
N GLU A 1099 4.51 8.09 19.12
CA GLU A 1099 5.80 8.24 18.43
C GLU A 1099 6.50 9.56 18.78
N ALA A 1100 5.76 10.67 18.86
CA ALA A 1100 6.29 11.96 19.27
C ALA A 1100 6.68 11.99 20.77
N LEU A 1101 5.96 11.23 21.61
CA LEU A 1101 6.29 11.04 23.02
C LEU A 1101 7.53 10.14 23.19
N ARG A 1102 7.64 9.05 22.42
CA ARG A 1102 8.85 8.18 22.38
C ARG A 1102 10.08 8.93 21.87
N ARG A 1103 9.94 9.78 20.85
CA ARG A 1103 11.05 10.64 20.36
C ARG A 1103 11.45 11.74 21.35
N LYS A 1104 10.56 12.16 22.26
CA LYS A 1104 10.83 13.22 23.25
C LYS A 1104 11.32 12.71 24.61
N LEU A 1105 10.94 11.50 25.02
CA LEU A 1105 11.34 10.93 26.31
C LEU A 1105 12.76 10.33 26.28
N GLY A 1106 13.39 10.24 25.10
CA GLY A 1106 14.63 9.48 24.94
C GLY A 1106 14.39 7.98 25.19
N PRO A 1107 15.41 7.13 25.00
CA PRO A 1107 15.32 5.75 25.47
C PRO A 1107 15.02 5.74 26.98
N PRO A 1108 14.21 4.78 27.48
CA PRO A 1108 14.01 4.65 28.92
C PRO A 1108 15.39 4.56 29.59
N ALA A 1109 15.62 5.43 30.58
CA ALA A 1109 16.83 5.37 31.39
C ALA A 1109 17.03 3.92 31.84
N GLU A 1110 18.23 3.38 31.62
CA GLU A 1110 18.64 2.10 32.16
C GLU A 1110 18.23 2.06 33.63
N VAL A 1111 17.27 1.19 33.95
CA VAL A 1111 17.13 0.71 35.31
C VAL A 1111 18.42 -0.06 35.56
N ARG A 1112 19.45 0.64 36.04
CA ARG A 1112 20.57 0.00 36.70
C ARG A 1112 19.97 -0.80 37.84
N LEU A 1113 19.87 -2.10 37.63
CA LEU A 1113 19.82 -3.06 38.72
C LEU A 1113 21.10 -2.82 39.52
N VAL A 1114 20.99 -1.98 40.55
CA VAL A 1114 21.96 -1.95 41.63
C VAL A 1114 21.83 -3.30 42.30
N VAL A 1115 22.69 -4.23 41.91
CA VAL A 1115 22.96 -5.43 42.70
C VAL A 1115 23.61 -4.94 43.97
N THR A 1116 22.81 -4.74 45.01
CA THR A 1116 23.32 -4.64 46.39
C THR A 1116 23.93 -5.99 46.75
N PRO A 1117 25.22 -6.06 47.09
CA PRO A 1117 25.80 -7.29 47.62
C PRO A 1117 25.29 -7.48 49.05
N ASP A 1118 24.81 -8.69 49.29
CA ASP A 1118 24.45 -9.25 50.60
C ASP A 1118 25.56 -8.98 51.64
N PRO A 1119 25.28 -8.31 52.78
CA PRO A 1119 26.22 -8.26 53.88
C PRO A 1119 26.03 -9.53 54.71
N ARG A 1120 26.95 -10.48 54.55
CA ARG A 1120 27.14 -11.52 55.58
C ARG A 1120 27.52 -10.87 56.91
N PRO A 1121 27.14 -11.48 58.05
CA PRO A 1121 27.32 -10.87 59.35
C PRO A 1121 28.77 -11.00 59.83
N GLY A 1122 29.29 -9.95 60.46
CA GLY A 1122 30.50 -10.03 61.28
C GLY A 1122 31.35 -8.77 61.24
N GLY A 1123 31.32 -8.01 62.34
CA GLY A 1123 32.28 -6.95 62.66
C GLY A 1123 31.67 -5.57 62.78
#